data_AF-A0A6N4QG41-F1
#
_entry.id   AF-A0A6N4QG41-F1
#
_cell.length_a   1.000
_cell.length_b   1.000
_cell.length_c   1.000
_cell.angle_alpha   90.00
_cell.angle_beta   90.00
_cell.angle_gamma   90.00
#
_symmetry.space_group_name_H-M   'P 1'
#
loop_
_entity.id
_entity.type
_entity.pdbx_description
1 polymer ?
#
loop_
_entity_poly.entity_id
_entity_poly.type
_entity_poly.pdbx_seq_one_letter_code
_entity_poly.pdbx_strand_id
1 'polypeptide(L)'
;MNLKTNCNRKSNFALAIFENRILFYRILMAFQITLLFVLGCKPQSTKYDTKVFFDNVNSYDGISLFTVLNGFPVLKSFFVSLDPVDFNKALGDNLAKASREDNLGTLRATQSALLVSRSSIQTLSSDGASLIEKMETTNPAAYDAVQPLFEKIRAYPRPVVRNLIPISANAIRQEYLSKTKDQVTQSIQQFASDLKSTSTHDLLVEIEDVGYKGLVANANARAGVESLLNGFFDPVLVADRSLKDGFISILYDLGEMMFKRSGFSDFKTPNTAMKELVFNLDKYFTAGGAQYNADYSDPLHPAELKSFMMESFQIVRSLLDTGTLTATPVNLLQKTAENLALLDFAVAPSNVDNSLKELIRIDVDGKDRAYDGTSRSMSALETLFVVLTIANNYGFTWDTATTTNDWINGTTGGELTVGDAIHSLKSVMGSSDSFNFKNITNLSKNSGKVFRYNPATSTMVAHQFDLNSRVLSLMEDNARGVTAPISDPSAGNFDRVYNKTLPWALNWIKRVTYGGYGPYYNKNRRDGAGNYLSPDGTITRNNDLSETLYQPTWQTRRYEIQLDIPDSASNDTPKRCYDPTPAGPSTTDNRCFIGLRGIKAANTVQTPGNISNAYYTITEIPKTDAQRAVDSDEEAFYKNLQWLMYEKRFVAVLPVRAKLAATVAFEEALFITAIGNGLVGMLNLKPNCNPTSCAADNGRWTIDNANYVKTYSAAGSDLTYLSNTPGDSVMLLEGWGFGADGQQAFQVTFVYPALWSLIVPSPDLIYGMLPPVISLNVPVLERLGFTTSTKVIPDLVNSNWSQRNTLTPLVVALAKAMDDQVSGQQTAGFKNPYTLLTNLSEILSRPLVFFGPDTTATNPTNPAPPSFTQVRIVGMADGFRNPVASVMEYYPITSSGAQEYRTLISVLSENTRRFQDGALNLIGKTQLLTGLTKFLGQLGLPVNVNVKTKVFNGLKLVMGEIKLTAESPTATQFNIETKFTEWRDKVANYPTVNGTNIFDPLWNGVDDVVNLFKDYLSRSSGWSIVASLDFLLNLLLDISPSSADITQLLNLASSLFYNADNTRSYTITNILTQSLPPVLEAMSPYGRPLYGTGYYLATNGGFFSYLEAKMFMNPSFAVKDLFADVKNFLRSDIIQNKEDTNRSFLFSTGTLIRQMADIYQAGRKFSPVGFYMYDNWNNDQPTSTLWDDMNFMFSVQ
;
A
#
# COMPACT_ATOMS: atom_id res chain seq x y z
N MET A 1 -36.43 -2.18 -49.91
CA MET A 1 -37.52 -1.39 -49.32
C MET A 1 -37.08 -1.02 -47.90
N ASN A 2 -37.06 0.28 -47.59
CA ASN A 2 -36.82 0.95 -46.29
C ASN A 2 -36.12 0.22 -45.12
N LEU A 3 -34.92 0.76 -44.80
CA LEU A 3 -34.53 1.31 -43.49
C LEU A 3 -34.74 0.47 -42.21
N LYS A 4 -33.62 0.10 -41.58
CA LYS A 4 -33.34 0.57 -40.22
C LYS A 4 -31.84 0.70 -39.93
N THR A 5 -31.37 1.94 -39.96
CA THR A 5 -30.11 2.38 -39.37
C THR A 5 -30.17 2.23 -37.84
N ASN A 6 -29.55 1.18 -37.28
CA ASN A 6 -29.22 1.17 -35.86
C ASN A 6 -27.77 1.59 -35.69
N CYS A 7 -27.60 2.90 -35.47
CA CYS A 7 -26.37 3.48 -34.96
C CYS A 7 -26.21 3.01 -33.50
N ASN A 8 -25.51 1.90 -33.29
CA ASN A 8 -25.16 1.47 -31.93
C ASN A 8 -24.16 2.46 -31.35
N ARG A 9 -24.66 3.36 -30.48
CA ARG A 9 -23.82 4.20 -29.60
C ARG A 9 -22.88 3.29 -28.80
N LYS A 10 -21.61 3.23 -29.18
CA LYS A 10 -20.55 2.68 -28.34
C LYS A 10 -20.49 3.49 -27.04
N SER A 11 -20.26 2.84 -25.89
CA SER A 11 -20.14 3.56 -24.62
C SER A 11 -18.90 4.46 -24.63
N ASN A 12 -19.02 5.67 -24.08
CA ASN A 12 -17.91 6.64 -24.04
C ASN A 12 -16.73 6.18 -23.17
N PHE A 13 -16.86 5.14 -22.34
CA PHE A 13 -15.74 4.56 -21.59
C PHE A 13 -15.03 3.48 -22.40
N ALA A 14 -15.79 2.64 -23.13
CA ALA A 14 -15.19 1.76 -24.12
C ALA A 14 -14.44 2.60 -25.16
N LEU A 15 -15.04 3.68 -25.68
CA LEU A 15 -14.37 4.59 -26.60
C LEU A 15 -13.16 5.28 -25.96
N ALA A 16 -13.31 5.97 -24.83
CA ALA A 16 -12.19 6.71 -24.22
C ALA A 16 -11.02 5.81 -23.83
N ILE A 17 -11.25 4.62 -23.26
CA ILE A 17 -10.15 3.73 -22.91
C ILE A 17 -9.57 3.00 -24.13
N PHE A 18 -10.39 2.63 -25.13
CA PHE A 18 -9.91 2.03 -26.38
C PHE A 18 -9.04 2.99 -27.19
N GLU A 19 -9.51 4.24 -27.33
CA GLU A 19 -8.79 5.34 -27.97
C GLU A 19 -7.50 5.60 -27.17
N ASN A 20 -7.57 5.86 -25.86
CA ASN A 20 -6.38 6.12 -25.01
C ASN A 20 -5.34 4.98 -24.98
N ARG A 21 -5.78 3.71 -24.99
CA ARG A 21 -4.94 2.48 -24.95
C ARG A 21 -3.99 2.42 -26.14
N ILE A 22 -4.51 2.79 -27.30
CA ILE A 22 -3.79 2.79 -28.55
C ILE A 22 -3.02 4.09 -28.72
N LEU A 23 -3.64 5.19 -28.32
CA LEU A 23 -3.19 6.53 -28.59
C LEU A 23 -1.81 6.80 -28.01
N PHE A 24 -1.66 6.91 -26.69
CA PHE A 24 -0.42 7.38 -26.05
C PHE A 24 0.79 6.52 -26.43
N TYR A 25 0.58 5.21 -26.58
CA TYR A 25 1.64 4.30 -26.94
C TYR A 25 2.05 4.41 -28.40
N ARG A 26 1.07 4.32 -29.30
CA ARG A 26 1.36 4.39 -30.71
C ARG A 26 1.72 5.84 -31.10
N ILE A 27 1.41 6.85 -30.28
CA ILE A 27 1.98 8.22 -30.27
C ILE A 27 3.48 8.22 -30.04
N LEU A 28 3.95 7.48 -29.05
CA LEU A 28 5.38 7.36 -28.78
C LEU A 28 6.05 6.63 -29.95
N MET A 29 5.42 5.54 -30.40
CA MET A 29 5.77 4.81 -31.61
C MET A 29 5.78 5.72 -32.83
N ALA A 30 4.90 6.73 -32.89
CA ALA A 30 4.74 7.71 -33.95
C ALA A 30 5.69 8.89 -33.89
N PHE A 31 6.07 9.35 -32.71
CA PHE A 31 7.11 10.34 -32.49
C PHE A 31 8.47 9.72 -32.89
N GLN A 32 8.66 8.44 -32.60
CA GLN A 32 9.81 7.66 -33.07
C GLN A 32 9.70 7.25 -34.54
N ILE A 33 8.52 6.92 -35.06
CA ILE A 33 8.26 6.76 -36.50
C ILE A 33 8.56 8.10 -37.19
N THR A 34 8.18 9.26 -36.65
CA THR A 34 8.56 10.57 -37.21
C THR A 34 10.09 10.75 -37.24
N LEU A 35 10.81 10.27 -36.22
CA LEU A 35 12.28 10.19 -36.24
C LEU A 35 12.85 9.19 -37.26
N LEU A 36 12.11 8.14 -37.61
CA LEU A 36 12.48 7.10 -38.59
C LEU A 36 11.96 7.39 -40.02
N PHE A 37 11.00 8.30 -40.19
CA PHE A 37 10.28 8.60 -41.44
C PHE A 37 10.79 9.83 -42.19
N VAL A 38 12.08 10.10 -42.02
CA VAL A 38 12.90 10.77 -43.05
C VAL A 38 12.89 9.97 -44.38
N LEU A 39 12.39 8.71 -44.38
CA LEU A 39 12.32 7.84 -45.56
C LEU A 39 10.91 7.29 -45.89
N GLY A 40 10.43 7.67 -47.07
CA GLY A 40 9.58 6.83 -47.94
C GLY A 40 8.20 7.37 -48.33
N CYS A 41 7.87 7.35 -49.66
CA CYS A 41 6.60 6.83 -50.28
C CYS A 41 5.41 7.54 -51.12
N LYS A 42 5.09 7.23 -52.40
CA LYS A 42 3.90 7.64 -53.30
C LYS A 42 2.39 7.33 -53.02
N PRO A 43 1.34 7.84 -53.76
CA PRO A 43 1.29 8.52 -55.09
C PRO A 43 0.23 9.67 -55.33
N GLN A 44 0.21 10.35 -56.48
CA GLN A 44 -0.50 9.85 -57.70
C GLN A 44 0.30 10.02 -59.01
N SER A 45 -0.28 9.62 -60.15
CA SER A 45 0.47 9.13 -61.33
C SER A 45 0.41 10.01 -62.59
N THR A 46 1.57 10.23 -63.21
CA THR A 46 1.73 10.44 -64.67
C THR A 46 2.95 9.66 -65.22
N LYS A 47 3.13 9.68 -66.54
CA LYS A 47 4.01 8.78 -67.32
C LYS A 47 5.50 9.05 -67.12
N TYR A 48 6.31 8.03 -67.42
CA TYR A 48 7.75 7.96 -67.22
C TYR A 48 8.55 9.09 -67.91
N ASP A 49 9.44 9.71 -67.14
CA ASP A 49 10.68 10.35 -67.63
C ASP A 49 11.85 9.74 -66.84
N THR A 50 12.96 9.47 -67.52
CA THR A 50 14.09 8.67 -67.00
C THR A 50 15.22 9.52 -66.42
N LYS A 51 14.98 10.81 -66.16
CA LYS A 51 16.00 11.80 -65.77
C LYS A 51 16.01 12.19 -64.29
N VAL A 52 15.41 11.38 -63.41
CA VAL A 52 15.10 11.78 -62.01
C VAL A 52 16.32 11.75 -61.07
N PHE A 53 17.35 10.97 -61.37
CA PHE A 53 18.66 11.00 -60.70
C PHE A 53 19.76 10.70 -61.72
N PHE A 54 20.53 11.69 -62.15
CA PHE A 54 21.68 11.48 -63.03
C PHE A 54 22.77 12.53 -62.72
N ASP A 55 23.94 12.07 -62.29
CA ASP A 55 25.04 12.93 -61.76
C ASP A 55 26.08 13.31 -62.85
N ASN A 56 25.81 12.97 -64.11
CA ASN A 56 26.78 13.05 -65.21
C ASN A 56 26.27 13.87 -66.42
N VAL A 57 25.58 14.99 -66.15
CA VAL A 57 25.25 16.02 -67.16
C VAL A 57 25.68 17.38 -66.63
N ASN A 58 26.49 18.13 -67.39
CA ASN A 58 27.02 19.45 -67.04
C ASN A 58 25.96 20.58 -66.90
N SER A 59 24.68 20.23 -66.79
CA SER A 59 23.54 21.15 -66.65
C SER A 59 22.38 20.48 -65.89
N TYR A 60 22.66 19.73 -64.83
CA TYR A 60 21.63 19.15 -63.97
C TYR A 60 21.14 20.16 -62.92
N ASP A 61 19.86 20.49 -62.99
CA ASP A 61 19.22 21.59 -62.25
C ASP A 61 18.31 21.07 -61.09
N GLY A 62 18.65 19.87 -60.58
CA GLY A 62 17.90 19.10 -59.59
C GLY A 62 18.79 18.53 -58.48
N ILE A 63 18.23 17.67 -57.64
CA ILE A 63 18.89 17.17 -56.43
C ILE A 63 19.73 15.91 -56.74
N SER A 64 21.04 15.92 -56.45
CA SER A 64 21.95 14.77 -56.64
C SER A 64 22.19 14.04 -55.31
N LEU A 65 22.20 12.70 -55.33
CA LEU A 65 22.23 11.86 -54.12
C LEU A 65 23.45 12.11 -53.23
N PHE A 66 24.61 12.39 -53.84
CA PHE A 66 25.87 12.68 -53.13
C PHE A 66 26.00 14.14 -52.70
N THR A 67 25.08 15.02 -53.14
CA THR A 67 25.11 16.47 -52.87
C THR A 67 23.94 16.98 -52.03
N VAL A 68 22.90 16.17 -51.76
CA VAL A 68 21.73 16.55 -50.92
C VAL A 68 22.13 17.22 -49.61
N LEU A 69 23.13 16.65 -48.93
CA LEU A 69 23.59 17.12 -47.62
C LEU A 69 24.72 18.16 -47.71
N ASN A 70 25.08 18.67 -48.90
CA ASN A 70 26.13 19.69 -49.03
C ASN A 70 25.77 21.01 -48.33
N GLY A 71 24.47 21.35 -48.26
CA GLY A 71 23.98 22.50 -47.49
C GLY A 71 23.88 22.27 -45.98
N PHE A 72 24.14 21.04 -45.51
CA PHE A 72 23.95 20.59 -44.12
C PHE A 72 25.20 19.82 -43.65
N PRO A 73 26.32 20.53 -43.43
CA PRO A 73 27.63 19.91 -43.21
C PRO A 73 27.67 19.01 -41.96
N VAL A 74 26.85 19.28 -40.95
CA VAL A 74 26.76 18.46 -39.74
C VAL A 74 26.10 17.13 -40.06
N LEU A 75 24.95 17.16 -40.74
CA LEU A 75 24.25 15.95 -41.21
C LEU A 75 25.12 15.14 -42.16
N LYS A 76 25.83 15.80 -43.09
CA LYS A 76 26.76 15.13 -44.00
C LYS A 76 27.86 14.36 -43.25
N SER A 77 28.35 14.90 -42.12
CA SER A 77 29.50 14.32 -41.41
C SER A 77 29.29 12.89 -40.94
N PHE A 78 28.07 12.51 -40.54
CA PHE A 78 27.72 11.14 -40.12
C PHE A 78 27.89 10.09 -41.21
N PHE A 79 27.84 10.48 -42.48
CA PHE A 79 27.96 9.57 -43.63
C PHE A 79 29.38 9.51 -44.18
N VAL A 80 30.24 10.49 -43.87
CA VAL A 80 31.66 10.52 -44.29
C VAL A 80 32.48 9.45 -43.58
N SER A 81 32.05 9.01 -42.39
CA SER A 81 32.72 7.97 -41.60
C SER A 81 32.38 6.53 -42.00
N LEU A 82 31.39 6.35 -42.88
CA LEU A 82 30.95 5.04 -43.34
C LEU A 82 31.85 4.55 -44.47
N ASP A 83 32.47 3.39 -44.31
CA ASP A 83 33.09 2.70 -45.44
C ASP A 83 32.00 2.18 -46.39
N PRO A 84 32.04 2.50 -47.69
CA PRO A 84 31.02 2.04 -48.63
C PRO A 84 30.96 0.52 -48.78
N VAL A 85 32.09 -0.20 -48.67
CA VAL A 85 32.12 -1.65 -48.86
C VAL A 85 31.48 -2.37 -47.67
N ASP A 86 31.88 -2.01 -46.45
CA ASP A 86 31.29 -2.55 -45.23
C ASP A 86 29.81 -2.14 -45.07
N PHE A 87 29.43 -0.91 -45.45
CA PHE A 87 28.02 -0.47 -45.46
C PHE A 87 27.18 -1.33 -46.41
N ASN A 88 27.64 -1.49 -47.65
CA ASN A 88 26.96 -2.27 -48.68
C ASN A 88 26.81 -3.73 -48.25
N LYS A 89 27.87 -4.31 -47.68
CA LYS A 89 27.87 -5.67 -47.16
C LYS A 89 26.91 -5.83 -45.98
N ALA A 90 26.98 -4.96 -44.97
CA ALA A 90 26.11 -5.00 -43.81
C ALA A 90 24.63 -4.81 -44.17
N LEU A 91 24.32 -4.00 -45.18
CA LEU A 91 22.97 -3.83 -45.70
C LEU A 91 22.51 -5.07 -46.49
N GLY A 92 23.31 -5.52 -47.46
CA GLY A 92 23.03 -6.69 -48.29
C GLY A 92 22.85 -7.98 -47.49
N ASP A 93 23.79 -8.31 -46.60
CA ASP A 93 23.77 -9.52 -45.76
C ASP A 93 22.53 -9.60 -44.85
N ASN A 94 21.93 -8.44 -44.48
CA ASN A 94 20.73 -8.41 -43.63
C ASN A 94 19.43 -8.33 -44.44
N LEU A 95 19.41 -7.63 -45.58
CA LEU A 95 18.27 -7.67 -46.51
C LEU A 95 18.11 -9.06 -47.15
N ALA A 96 19.19 -9.81 -47.37
CA ALA A 96 19.17 -11.19 -47.86
C ALA A 96 18.46 -12.18 -46.92
N LYS A 97 18.34 -11.85 -45.63
CA LYS A 97 17.63 -12.68 -44.63
C LYS A 97 16.12 -12.44 -44.64
N ALA A 98 15.67 -11.29 -45.14
CA ALA A 98 14.25 -10.97 -45.31
C ALA A 98 13.69 -11.66 -46.56
N SER A 99 12.41 -12.06 -46.53
CA SER A 99 11.81 -12.70 -47.70
C SER A 99 11.67 -11.71 -48.87
N ARG A 100 11.56 -12.22 -50.10
CA ARG A 100 11.29 -11.38 -51.28
C ARG A 100 9.96 -10.63 -51.16
N GLU A 101 8.95 -11.20 -50.49
CA GLU A 101 7.69 -10.49 -50.21
C GLU A 101 7.90 -9.36 -49.19
N ASP A 102 8.71 -9.56 -48.16
CA ASP A 102 8.97 -8.54 -47.14
C ASP A 102 9.83 -7.39 -47.68
N ASN A 103 10.86 -7.71 -48.47
CA ASN A 103 11.68 -6.71 -49.14
C ASN A 103 10.87 -5.91 -50.17
N LEU A 104 10.06 -6.58 -51.00
CA LEU A 104 9.18 -5.90 -51.95
C LEU A 104 8.14 -5.06 -51.21
N GLY A 105 7.51 -5.64 -50.21
CA GLY A 105 6.48 -4.99 -49.42
C GLY A 105 7.06 -3.80 -48.65
N THR A 106 8.28 -3.89 -48.11
CA THR A 106 9.00 -2.77 -47.49
C THR A 106 9.30 -1.69 -48.52
N LEU A 107 9.81 -2.01 -49.71
CA LEU A 107 9.95 -0.99 -50.77
C LEU A 107 8.59 -0.35 -51.10
N ARG A 108 7.50 -1.14 -51.18
CA ARG A 108 6.14 -0.61 -51.37
C ARG A 108 5.62 0.19 -50.17
N ALA A 109 6.07 -0.13 -48.97
CA ALA A 109 5.80 0.57 -47.71
C ALA A 109 6.72 1.78 -47.48
N THR A 110 7.80 1.88 -48.26
CA THR A 110 8.66 3.04 -48.53
C THR A 110 8.22 3.69 -49.88
N GLN A 111 7.08 3.21 -50.43
CA GLN A 111 6.34 3.69 -51.60
C GLN A 111 4.86 4.11 -51.32
N SER A 112 4.25 4.00 -50.13
CA SER A 112 2.91 4.61 -49.74
C SER A 112 2.75 6.02 -48.99
N ALA A 113 3.40 6.39 -47.86
CA ALA A 113 3.52 7.79 -47.29
C ALA A 113 4.06 9.06 -48.11
N LEU A 114 5.37 9.46 -48.22
CA LEU A 114 5.96 10.70 -48.89
C LEU A 114 5.36 11.28 -50.22
N LEU A 115 4.49 10.57 -50.94
CA LEU A 115 3.66 10.97 -52.07
C LEU A 115 2.22 10.38 -52.10
N VAL A 116 1.71 9.51 -51.19
CA VAL A 116 0.24 9.57 -50.85
C VAL A 116 0.13 10.76 -49.90
N SER A 117 0.75 10.59 -48.73
CA SER A 117 0.85 11.52 -47.62
C SER A 117 2.09 12.43 -47.74
N ARG A 118 2.52 12.86 -48.96
CA ARG A 118 3.62 13.86 -49.12
C ARG A 118 3.35 15.08 -48.27
N SER A 119 2.15 15.63 -48.45
CA SER A 119 1.67 16.80 -47.74
C SER A 119 1.74 16.56 -46.23
N SER A 120 1.34 15.38 -45.77
CA SER A 120 1.42 15.00 -44.35
C SER A 120 2.86 14.83 -43.85
N ILE A 121 3.78 14.25 -44.62
CA ILE A 121 5.20 14.21 -44.25
C ILE A 121 5.82 15.61 -44.28
N GLN A 122 5.43 16.48 -45.21
CA GLN A 122 5.88 17.88 -45.26
C GLN A 122 5.40 18.66 -44.03
N THR A 123 4.12 18.53 -43.68
CA THR A 123 3.56 19.08 -42.43
C THR A 123 4.28 18.49 -41.22
N LEU A 124 4.42 17.16 -41.11
CA LEU A 124 5.11 16.48 -40.02
C LEU A 124 6.58 16.91 -39.88
N SER A 125 7.29 17.11 -40.99
CA SER A 125 8.66 17.63 -41.03
C SER A 125 8.72 19.09 -40.58
N SER A 126 7.74 19.91 -41.01
CA SER A 126 7.61 21.31 -40.62
C SER A 126 7.27 21.45 -39.13
N ASP A 127 6.38 20.62 -38.61
CA ASP A 127 5.99 20.59 -37.20
C ASP A 127 7.15 20.09 -36.32
N GLY A 128 7.86 19.04 -36.77
CA GLY A 128 9.08 18.55 -36.11
C GLY A 128 10.19 19.61 -36.06
N ALA A 129 10.42 20.33 -37.17
CA ALA A 129 11.33 21.48 -37.20
C ALA A 129 10.87 22.62 -36.28
N SER A 130 9.55 22.82 -36.17
CA SER A 130 8.96 23.83 -35.28
C SER A 130 9.06 23.43 -33.81
N LEU A 131 9.08 22.13 -33.49
CA LEU A 131 9.37 21.64 -32.13
C LEU A 131 10.83 21.85 -31.75
N ILE A 132 11.77 21.65 -32.68
CA ILE A 132 13.20 22.02 -32.49
C ILE A 132 13.35 23.54 -32.31
N GLU A 133 12.72 24.34 -33.18
CA GLU A 133 12.74 25.80 -33.05
C GLU A 133 12.12 26.27 -31.73
N LYS A 134 11.04 25.63 -31.26
CA LYS A 134 10.41 25.96 -29.98
C LYS A 134 11.35 25.73 -28.80
N MET A 135 12.07 24.60 -28.80
CA MET A 135 13.13 24.30 -27.83
C MET A 135 14.23 25.38 -27.83
N GLU A 136 14.64 25.86 -29.01
CA GLU A 136 15.66 26.92 -29.16
C GLU A 136 15.15 28.32 -28.76
N THR A 137 13.90 28.66 -29.08
CA THR A 137 13.41 30.06 -29.06
C THR A 137 12.56 30.43 -27.86
N THR A 138 11.86 29.46 -27.25
CA THR A 138 10.96 29.73 -26.12
C THR A 138 11.74 29.93 -24.81
N ASN A 139 12.88 29.24 -24.64
CA ASN A 139 13.84 29.55 -23.58
C ASN A 139 15.30 29.34 -24.05
N PRO A 140 15.89 30.30 -24.79
CA PRO A 140 17.22 30.17 -25.36
C PRO A 140 18.32 29.95 -24.30
N ALA A 141 18.18 30.56 -23.12
CA ALA A 141 19.14 30.43 -22.04
C ALA A 141 19.17 29.01 -21.45
N ALA A 142 18.01 28.36 -21.31
CA ALA A 142 17.93 26.96 -20.89
C ALA A 142 18.47 26.02 -21.98
N TYR A 143 18.12 26.28 -23.25
CA TYR A 143 18.62 25.50 -24.38
C TYR A 143 20.15 25.52 -24.47
N ASP A 144 20.78 26.69 -24.33
CA ASP A 144 22.24 26.82 -24.34
C ASP A 144 22.90 26.19 -23.11
N ALA A 145 22.27 26.28 -21.93
CA ALA A 145 22.79 25.69 -20.70
C ALA A 145 22.75 24.15 -20.67
N VAL A 146 21.85 23.51 -21.43
CA VAL A 146 21.76 22.04 -21.51
C VAL A 146 22.75 21.43 -22.52
N GLN A 147 23.33 22.20 -23.45
CA GLN A 147 24.24 21.67 -24.47
C GLN A 147 25.42 20.83 -23.91
N PRO A 148 26.10 21.21 -22.81
CA PRO A 148 27.15 20.39 -22.22
C PRO A 148 26.68 18.99 -21.77
N LEU A 149 25.41 18.87 -21.36
CA LEU A 149 24.80 17.58 -21.02
C LEU A 149 24.50 16.75 -22.27
N PHE A 150 24.02 17.37 -23.34
CA PHE A 150 23.83 16.69 -24.63
C PHE A 150 25.15 16.17 -25.22
N GLU A 151 26.26 16.90 -25.09
CA GLU A 151 27.58 16.39 -25.47
C GLU A 151 28.04 15.19 -24.61
N LYS A 152 27.75 15.20 -23.29
CA LYS A 152 28.00 14.02 -22.44
C LYS A 152 27.17 12.80 -22.88
N ILE A 153 25.92 13.00 -23.30
CA ILE A 153 25.05 11.93 -23.85
C ILE A 153 25.61 11.43 -25.19
N ARG A 154 26.05 12.31 -26.09
CA ARG A 154 26.70 11.96 -27.37
C ARG A 154 27.97 11.12 -27.15
N ALA A 155 28.75 11.43 -26.13
CA ALA A 155 29.99 10.72 -25.80
C ALA A 155 29.80 9.44 -24.96
N TYR A 156 28.55 9.06 -24.63
CA TYR A 156 28.29 7.90 -23.77
C TYR A 156 28.63 6.58 -24.48
N PRO A 157 29.37 5.65 -23.82
CA PRO A 157 29.96 4.49 -24.49
C PRO A 157 28.97 3.36 -24.86
N ARG A 158 27.68 3.48 -24.52
CA ARG A 158 26.65 2.50 -24.91
C ARG A 158 25.71 3.11 -25.95
N PRO A 159 25.17 2.33 -26.90
CA PRO A 159 24.24 2.83 -27.91
C PRO A 159 23.00 3.46 -27.27
N VAL A 160 22.89 4.79 -27.31
CA VAL A 160 21.81 5.53 -26.66
C VAL A 160 20.50 5.34 -27.43
N VAL A 161 20.51 5.53 -28.75
CA VAL A 161 19.31 5.52 -29.59
C VAL A 161 18.62 4.16 -29.55
N ARG A 162 19.33 3.06 -29.82
CA ARG A 162 18.74 1.71 -29.82
C ARG A 162 18.13 1.28 -28.49
N ASN A 163 18.65 1.75 -27.36
CA ASN A 163 18.13 1.38 -26.05
C ASN A 163 17.01 2.32 -25.54
N LEU A 164 16.97 3.58 -26.01
CA LEU A 164 15.83 4.50 -25.76
C LEU A 164 14.60 4.22 -26.65
N ILE A 165 14.75 3.46 -27.74
CA ILE A 165 13.64 2.94 -28.53
C ILE A 165 12.99 1.76 -27.77
N PRO A 166 11.72 1.86 -27.30
CA PRO A 166 11.05 0.81 -26.54
C PRO A 166 10.50 -0.33 -27.43
N ILE A 167 10.99 -0.42 -28.66
CA ILE A 167 10.64 -1.45 -29.64
C ILE A 167 11.85 -2.34 -29.83
N SER A 168 11.89 -3.46 -29.12
CA SER A 168 12.95 -4.45 -29.32
C SER A 168 12.79 -5.15 -30.67
N ALA A 169 13.90 -5.58 -31.29
CA ALA A 169 13.85 -6.45 -32.47
C ALA A 169 13.02 -7.73 -32.22
N ASN A 170 12.99 -8.22 -30.97
CA ASN A 170 12.14 -9.35 -30.58
C ASN A 170 10.64 -9.03 -30.60
N ALA A 171 10.22 -7.81 -30.24
CA ALA A 171 8.83 -7.36 -30.37
C ALA A 171 8.37 -7.35 -31.84
N ILE A 172 9.21 -6.77 -32.72
CA ILE A 172 8.97 -6.73 -34.17
C ILE A 172 8.88 -8.16 -34.73
N ARG A 173 9.79 -9.04 -34.32
CA ARG A 173 9.79 -10.47 -34.69
C ARG A 173 8.52 -11.19 -34.23
N GLN A 174 8.04 -10.92 -33.01
CA GLN A 174 6.81 -11.52 -32.49
C GLN A 174 5.59 -11.09 -33.29
N GLU A 175 5.41 -9.80 -33.58
CA GLU A 175 4.30 -9.31 -34.42
C GLU A 175 4.33 -9.93 -35.82
N TYR A 176 5.51 -9.95 -36.46
CA TYR A 176 5.70 -10.50 -37.80
C TYR A 176 5.33 -12.00 -37.91
N LEU A 177 5.71 -12.79 -36.89
CA LEU A 177 5.45 -14.23 -36.83
C LEU A 177 4.02 -14.57 -36.38
N SER A 178 3.41 -13.76 -35.50
CA SER A 178 2.11 -14.07 -34.88
C SER A 178 0.89 -13.53 -35.62
N LYS A 179 1.04 -12.51 -36.49
CA LYS A 179 -0.09 -11.86 -37.18
C LYS A 179 -0.02 -12.00 -38.69
N THR A 180 -1.19 -12.10 -39.32
CA THR A 180 -1.35 -12.09 -40.78
C THR A 180 -1.22 -10.67 -41.33
N LYS A 181 -1.07 -10.55 -42.66
CA LYS A 181 -0.98 -9.26 -43.36
C LYS A 181 -2.20 -8.37 -43.10
N ASP A 182 -3.39 -8.96 -43.12
CA ASP A 182 -4.64 -8.22 -42.91
C ASP A 182 -4.78 -7.76 -41.45
N GLN A 183 -4.36 -8.60 -40.48
CA GLN A 183 -4.36 -8.24 -39.06
C GLN A 183 -3.39 -7.08 -38.76
N VAL A 184 -2.20 -7.07 -39.37
CA VAL A 184 -1.26 -5.94 -39.23
C VAL A 184 -1.80 -4.69 -39.92
N THR A 185 -2.40 -4.82 -41.11
CA THR A 185 -3.02 -3.71 -41.85
C THR A 185 -4.14 -3.06 -41.04
N GLN A 186 -5.08 -3.87 -40.52
CA GLN A 186 -6.18 -3.39 -39.68
C GLN A 186 -5.67 -2.76 -38.37
N SER A 187 -4.64 -3.32 -37.74
CA SER A 187 -4.02 -2.73 -36.54
C SER A 187 -3.51 -1.31 -36.81
N ILE A 188 -2.81 -1.08 -37.92
CA ILE A 188 -2.27 0.24 -38.28
C ILE A 188 -3.37 1.21 -38.70
N GLN A 189 -4.41 0.76 -39.43
CA GLN A 189 -5.56 1.62 -39.78
C GLN A 189 -6.37 2.02 -38.56
N GLN A 190 -6.60 1.08 -37.64
CA GLN A 190 -7.26 1.36 -36.38
C GLN A 190 -6.46 2.40 -35.57
N PHE A 191 -5.12 2.35 -35.60
CA PHE A 191 -4.30 3.39 -34.98
C PHE A 191 -4.59 4.79 -35.53
N ALA A 192 -4.54 4.96 -36.84
CA ALA A 192 -4.79 6.25 -37.45
C ALA A 192 -6.21 6.76 -37.19
N SER A 193 -7.19 5.86 -37.10
CA SER A 193 -8.56 6.21 -36.68
C SER A 193 -8.59 6.67 -35.23
N ASP A 194 -7.95 5.96 -34.31
CA ASP A 194 -7.96 6.26 -32.88
C ASP A 194 -7.21 7.57 -32.59
N LEU A 195 -6.13 7.89 -33.34
CA LEU A 195 -5.44 9.20 -33.32
C LEU A 195 -6.31 10.39 -33.73
N LYS A 196 -7.27 10.17 -34.62
CA LYS A 196 -8.15 11.23 -35.13
C LYS A 196 -9.39 11.43 -34.26
N SER A 197 -9.59 10.61 -33.24
CA SER A 197 -10.80 10.66 -32.41
C SER A 197 -10.78 11.83 -31.42
N THR A 198 -11.97 12.29 -31.03
CA THR A 198 -12.11 13.45 -30.14
C THR A 198 -11.61 13.15 -28.73
N SER A 199 -11.92 11.98 -28.15
CA SER A 199 -11.50 11.69 -26.77
C SER A 199 -9.98 11.52 -26.65
N THR A 200 -9.34 11.03 -27.72
CA THR A 200 -7.89 11.05 -27.92
C THR A 200 -7.32 12.46 -27.84
N HIS A 201 -7.87 13.37 -28.64
CA HIS A 201 -7.38 14.74 -28.71
C HIS A 201 -7.53 15.42 -27.34
N ASP A 202 -8.66 15.22 -26.68
CA ASP A 202 -8.94 15.73 -25.35
C ASP A 202 -7.99 15.13 -24.29
N LEU A 203 -7.62 13.84 -24.37
CA LEU A 203 -6.62 13.26 -23.46
C LEU A 203 -5.24 13.94 -23.65
N LEU A 204 -4.80 14.17 -24.88
CA LEU A 204 -3.47 14.74 -25.12
C LEU A 204 -3.41 16.21 -24.72
N VAL A 205 -4.50 16.96 -24.97
CA VAL A 205 -4.72 18.29 -24.40
C VAL A 205 -4.66 18.24 -22.87
N GLU A 206 -5.32 17.27 -22.21
CA GLU A 206 -5.24 17.10 -20.75
C GLU A 206 -3.82 16.76 -20.26
N ILE A 207 -3.05 15.96 -20.99
CA ILE A 207 -1.66 15.62 -20.65
C ILE A 207 -0.74 16.83 -20.82
N GLU A 208 -0.84 17.57 -21.93
CA GLU A 208 -0.09 18.82 -22.14
C GLU A 208 -0.51 19.91 -21.12
N ASP A 209 -1.80 19.96 -20.73
CA ASP A 209 -2.30 20.84 -19.65
C ASP A 209 -1.71 20.47 -18.29
N VAL A 210 -1.58 19.19 -17.96
CA VAL A 210 -0.94 18.71 -16.73
C VAL A 210 0.56 19.01 -16.76
N GLY A 211 1.23 18.81 -17.90
CA GLY A 211 2.63 19.18 -18.10
C GLY A 211 2.87 20.68 -17.93
N TYR A 212 2.04 21.51 -18.59
CA TYR A 212 2.03 22.97 -18.44
C TYR A 212 1.82 23.40 -16.99
N LYS A 213 0.80 22.85 -16.31
CA LYS A 213 0.53 23.19 -14.91
C LYS A 213 1.68 22.78 -13.98
N GLY A 214 2.20 21.56 -14.15
CA GLY A 214 3.23 20.99 -13.27
C GLY A 214 4.64 21.56 -13.48
N LEU A 215 4.98 22.01 -14.69
CA LEU A 215 6.32 22.49 -15.04
C LEU A 215 6.43 24.01 -15.29
N VAL A 216 5.31 24.69 -15.51
CA VAL A 216 5.25 26.14 -15.81
C VAL A 216 4.36 26.89 -14.82
N ALA A 217 3.07 26.56 -14.74
CA ALA A 217 2.10 27.42 -14.05
C ALA A 217 2.13 27.32 -12.51
N ASN A 218 2.66 26.22 -11.96
CA ASN A 218 2.72 25.99 -10.52
C ASN A 218 4.18 25.82 -10.04
N ALA A 219 4.70 26.85 -9.39
CA ALA A 219 6.08 26.88 -8.90
C ALA A 219 6.37 25.80 -7.83
N ASN A 220 5.39 25.44 -7.00
CA ASN A 220 5.55 24.40 -5.97
C ASN A 220 5.59 23.00 -6.60
N ALA A 221 4.67 22.70 -7.53
CA ALA A 221 4.70 21.44 -8.27
C ALA A 221 6.01 21.30 -9.05
N ARG A 222 6.48 22.39 -9.68
CA ARG A 222 7.76 22.44 -10.37
C ARG A 222 8.94 22.18 -9.45
N ALA A 223 9.03 22.88 -8.31
CA ALA A 223 10.06 22.63 -7.30
C ALA A 223 9.99 21.20 -6.75
N GLY A 224 8.80 20.62 -6.67
CA GLY A 224 8.57 19.22 -6.30
C GLY A 224 9.18 18.23 -7.30
N VAL A 225 8.87 18.38 -8.59
CA VAL A 225 9.47 17.58 -9.67
C VAL A 225 10.99 17.73 -9.69
N GLU A 226 11.49 18.95 -9.55
CA GLU A 226 12.92 19.23 -9.50
C GLU A 226 13.60 18.57 -8.29
N SER A 227 12.96 18.58 -7.12
CA SER A 227 13.43 17.87 -5.92
C SER A 227 13.43 16.35 -6.11
N LEU A 228 12.40 15.78 -6.77
CA LEU A 228 12.36 14.34 -7.10
C LEU A 228 13.54 13.94 -7.98
N LEU A 229 13.77 14.64 -9.10
CA LEU A 229 14.88 14.33 -10.01
C LEU A 229 16.25 14.52 -9.34
N ASN A 230 16.41 15.58 -8.54
CA ASN A 230 17.62 15.80 -7.74
C ASN A 230 17.86 14.70 -6.69
N GLY A 231 16.82 13.98 -6.28
CA GLY A 231 16.92 12.79 -5.42
C GLY A 231 17.30 11.55 -6.21
N PHE A 232 16.60 11.27 -7.32
CA PHE A 232 16.85 10.10 -8.17
C PHE A 232 18.20 10.12 -8.90
N PHE A 233 18.83 11.27 -9.08
CA PHE A 233 20.16 11.42 -9.69
C PHE A 233 21.22 11.96 -8.71
N ASP A 234 21.02 11.78 -7.41
CA ASP A 234 22.03 12.14 -6.42
C ASP A 234 23.30 11.26 -6.59
N PRO A 235 24.52 11.81 -6.52
CA PRO A 235 25.76 11.06 -6.72
C PRO A 235 25.93 9.82 -5.83
N VAL A 236 25.28 9.77 -4.66
CA VAL A 236 25.27 8.58 -3.77
C VAL A 236 24.71 7.35 -4.49
N LEU A 237 23.73 7.52 -5.39
CA LEU A 237 23.06 6.44 -6.13
C LEU A 237 23.88 5.89 -7.31
N VAL A 238 25.00 6.51 -7.64
CA VAL A 238 25.93 6.00 -8.68
C VAL A 238 26.67 4.77 -8.17
N ALA A 239 26.99 4.74 -6.86
CA ALA A 239 27.65 3.62 -6.21
C ALA A 239 26.68 2.48 -5.84
N ASP A 240 25.44 2.79 -5.45
CA ASP A 240 24.39 1.81 -5.19
C ASP A 240 23.11 2.10 -5.97
N ARG A 241 22.81 1.25 -6.96
CA ARG A 241 21.62 1.34 -7.82
C ARG A 241 20.37 0.71 -7.21
N SER A 242 20.45 0.17 -5.98
CA SER A 242 19.35 -0.55 -5.29
C SER A 242 18.01 0.19 -5.30
N LEU A 243 18.04 1.52 -5.20
CA LEU A 243 16.87 2.39 -5.23
C LEU A 243 16.24 2.53 -6.62
N LYS A 244 17.07 2.69 -7.66
CA LYS A 244 16.64 2.67 -9.06
C LYS A 244 16.10 1.29 -9.44
N ASP A 245 16.74 0.22 -8.98
CA ASP A 245 16.27 -1.15 -9.18
C ASP A 245 14.96 -1.44 -8.45
N GLY A 246 14.77 -0.91 -7.24
CA GLY A 246 13.51 -0.98 -6.51
C GLY A 246 12.37 -0.29 -7.24
N PHE A 247 12.57 0.95 -7.69
CA PHE A 247 11.59 1.70 -8.48
C PHE A 247 11.25 1.01 -9.80
N ILE A 248 12.26 0.54 -10.54
CA ILE A 248 12.06 -0.20 -11.79
C ILE A 248 11.39 -1.56 -11.53
N SER A 249 11.65 -2.25 -10.40
CA SER A 249 10.89 -3.46 -10.06
C SER A 249 9.43 -3.16 -9.82
N ILE A 250 9.08 -2.10 -9.06
CA ILE A 250 7.70 -1.70 -8.84
C ILE A 250 6.96 -1.51 -10.17
N LEU A 251 7.56 -0.80 -11.13
CA LEU A 251 6.99 -0.65 -12.48
C LEU A 251 6.86 -1.99 -13.21
N TYR A 252 7.91 -2.82 -13.20
CA TYR A 252 7.88 -4.14 -13.81
C TYR A 252 6.79 -5.06 -13.22
N ASP A 253 6.65 -5.07 -11.90
CA ASP A 253 5.72 -5.92 -11.16
C ASP A 253 4.26 -5.51 -11.38
N LEU A 254 3.97 -4.24 -11.70
CA LEU A 254 2.66 -3.81 -12.18
C LEU A 254 2.27 -4.48 -13.52
N GLY A 255 3.22 -4.66 -14.43
CA GLY A 255 2.99 -5.37 -15.69
C GLY A 255 2.98 -6.89 -15.54
N GLU A 256 3.86 -7.44 -14.70
CA GLU A 256 3.90 -8.88 -14.40
C GLU A 256 2.59 -9.39 -13.78
N MET A 257 1.82 -8.56 -13.06
CA MET A 257 0.52 -8.97 -12.50
C MET A 257 -0.45 -9.39 -13.62
N MET A 258 -0.34 -8.77 -14.79
CA MET A 258 -1.16 -9.05 -15.97
C MET A 258 -0.68 -10.27 -16.78
N PHE A 259 0.41 -10.93 -16.34
CA PHE A 259 0.78 -12.28 -16.75
C PHE A 259 0.36 -13.36 -15.73
N LYS A 260 0.01 -12.98 -14.49
CA LYS A 260 -0.45 -13.94 -13.48
C LYS A 260 -1.93 -14.30 -13.72
N ARG A 261 -2.33 -15.45 -13.20
CA ARG A 261 -3.74 -15.91 -13.18
C ARG A 261 -4.25 -15.86 -11.74
N SER A 262 -5.52 -15.56 -11.54
CA SER A 262 -6.12 -15.45 -10.21
C SER A 262 -6.91 -16.71 -9.82
N GLY A 263 -7.20 -16.85 -8.53
CA GLY A 263 -7.87 -18.00 -7.94
C GLY A 263 -6.90 -19.08 -7.44
N PHE A 264 -7.46 -20.09 -6.75
CA PHE A 264 -6.72 -21.18 -6.09
C PHE A 264 -6.00 -22.13 -7.07
N SER A 265 -6.66 -22.48 -8.17
CA SER A 265 -6.13 -23.34 -9.23
C SER A 265 -5.62 -22.54 -10.44
N ASP A 266 -5.31 -21.25 -10.25
CA ASP A 266 -4.91 -20.33 -11.30
C ASP A 266 -5.88 -20.32 -12.50
N PHE A 267 -7.17 -20.56 -12.27
CA PHE A 267 -8.15 -20.78 -13.34
C PHE A 267 -8.51 -19.49 -14.09
N LYS A 268 -8.46 -18.33 -13.43
CA LYS A 268 -8.98 -17.07 -13.97
C LYS A 268 -7.89 -16.21 -14.60
N THR A 269 -8.18 -15.61 -15.76
CA THR A 269 -7.26 -14.70 -16.44
C THR A 269 -7.32 -13.30 -15.80
N PRO A 270 -6.26 -12.48 -15.88
CA PRO A 270 -6.26 -11.14 -15.29
C PRO A 270 -7.31 -10.24 -15.98
N ASN A 271 -7.55 -10.46 -17.27
CA ASN A 271 -8.68 -9.93 -18.03
C ASN A 271 -10.02 -10.16 -17.33
N THR A 272 -10.37 -11.42 -17.05
CA THR A 272 -11.64 -11.77 -16.38
C THR A 272 -11.71 -11.15 -14.98
N ALA A 273 -10.63 -11.21 -14.20
CA ALA A 273 -10.59 -10.64 -12.85
C ALA A 273 -10.82 -9.11 -12.84
N MET A 274 -10.28 -8.37 -13.81
CA MET A 274 -10.47 -6.92 -13.91
C MET A 274 -11.87 -6.55 -14.43
N LYS A 275 -12.47 -7.35 -15.32
CA LYS A 275 -13.87 -7.18 -15.73
C LYS A 275 -14.84 -7.37 -14.58
N GLU A 276 -14.63 -8.42 -13.80
CA GLU A 276 -15.41 -8.70 -12.59
C GLU A 276 -15.19 -7.64 -11.50
N LEU A 277 -13.99 -7.05 -11.40
CA LEU A 277 -13.76 -5.90 -10.52
C LEU A 277 -14.65 -4.72 -10.94
N VAL A 278 -14.62 -4.30 -12.21
CA VAL A 278 -15.49 -3.21 -12.72
C VAL A 278 -16.97 -3.53 -12.49
N PHE A 279 -17.39 -4.77 -12.76
CA PHE A 279 -18.76 -5.23 -12.54
C PHE A 279 -19.18 -5.19 -11.07
N ASN A 280 -18.30 -5.61 -10.14
CA ASN A 280 -18.60 -5.57 -8.70
C ASN A 280 -18.54 -4.16 -8.12
N LEU A 281 -17.68 -3.27 -8.65
CA LEU A 281 -17.66 -1.86 -8.26
C LEU A 281 -18.99 -1.17 -8.61
N ASP A 282 -19.54 -1.43 -9.80
CA ASP A 282 -20.89 -0.98 -10.15
C ASP A 282 -21.95 -1.65 -9.25
N LYS A 283 -21.96 -2.99 -9.19
CA LYS A 283 -22.97 -3.76 -8.46
C LYS A 283 -23.16 -3.32 -7.00
N TYR A 284 -22.10 -2.91 -6.30
CA TYR A 284 -22.10 -2.61 -4.87
C TYR A 284 -21.78 -1.14 -4.49
N PHE A 285 -21.02 -0.39 -5.29
CA PHE A 285 -20.45 0.90 -4.87
C PHE A 285 -20.88 2.11 -5.73
N THR A 286 -21.81 1.94 -6.67
CA THR A 286 -22.41 3.02 -7.47
C THR A 286 -23.92 3.13 -7.19
N ALA A 287 -24.43 4.36 -7.17
CA ALA A 287 -25.86 4.60 -6.98
C ALA A 287 -26.67 4.03 -8.15
N GLY A 288 -27.56 3.08 -7.85
CA GLY A 288 -28.34 2.34 -8.85
C GLY A 288 -27.81 0.93 -9.16
N GLY A 289 -26.65 0.54 -8.60
CA GLY A 289 -26.11 -0.81 -8.71
C GLY A 289 -27.03 -1.89 -8.13
N ALA A 290 -26.99 -3.10 -8.69
CA ALA A 290 -27.97 -4.16 -8.40
C ALA A 290 -27.96 -4.72 -6.96
N GLN A 291 -26.96 -4.38 -6.13
CA GLN A 291 -26.90 -4.66 -4.69
C GLN A 291 -26.60 -3.39 -3.86
N TYR A 292 -26.60 -2.20 -4.49
CA TYR A 292 -26.45 -0.94 -3.79
C TYR A 292 -27.72 -0.68 -2.97
N ASN A 293 -27.57 -0.51 -1.65
CA ASN A 293 -28.67 -0.24 -0.74
C ASN A 293 -28.36 0.98 0.15
N ALA A 294 -29.30 1.34 1.03
CA ALA A 294 -29.17 2.51 1.91
C ALA A 294 -27.89 2.51 2.76
N ASP A 295 -27.34 1.34 3.10
CA ASP A 295 -26.18 1.19 3.97
C ASP A 295 -24.84 1.50 3.26
N TYR A 296 -24.79 1.36 1.93
CA TYR A 296 -23.66 1.88 1.13
C TYR A 296 -23.71 3.42 0.97
N SER A 297 -24.87 4.03 1.25
CA SER A 297 -25.13 5.47 1.20
C SER A 297 -25.33 6.10 2.58
N ASP A 298 -24.76 5.51 3.65
CA ASP A 298 -24.77 6.10 4.99
C ASP A 298 -24.25 7.56 4.93
N PRO A 299 -25.01 8.57 5.41
CA PRO A 299 -24.63 9.98 5.28
C PRO A 299 -23.36 10.38 6.04
N LEU A 300 -22.93 9.59 7.03
CA LEU A 300 -21.76 9.85 7.86
C LEU A 300 -20.59 8.93 7.49
N HIS A 301 -20.87 7.71 7.04
CA HIS A 301 -19.87 6.70 6.65
C HIS A 301 -20.13 6.14 5.23
N PRO A 302 -20.17 6.98 4.17
CA PRO A 302 -20.52 6.54 2.83
C PRO A 302 -19.49 5.55 2.26
N ALA A 303 -19.97 4.49 1.63
CA ALA A 303 -19.14 3.49 0.95
C ALA A 303 -18.96 3.80 -0.56
N GLU A 304 -19.73 4.75 -1.12
CA GLU A 304 -19.71 5.12 -2.54
C GLU A 304 -18.28 5.30 -3.09
N LEU A 305 -18.05 4.80 -4.31
CA LEU A 305 -16.73 4.80 -4.96
C LEU A 305 -16.06 6.18 -5.01
N LYS A 306 -16.84 7.27 -5.17
CA LYS A 306 -16.32 8.64 -5.12
C LYS A 306 -15.76 8.98 -3.72
N SER A 307 -16.53 8.74 -2.67
CA SER A 307 -16.14 9.02 -1.28
C SER A 307 -14.91 8.21 -0.89
N PHE A 308 -14.88 6.92 -1.25
CA PHE A 308 -13.70 6.07 -1.08
C PHE A 308 -12.43 6.67 -1.69
N MET A 309 -12.46 7.10 -2.96
CA MET A 309 -11.29 7.69 -3.62
C MET A 309 -10.87 9.02 -2.97
N MET A 310 -11.84 9.87 -2.63
CA MET A 310 -11.60 11.18 -2.05
C MET A 310 -10.94 11.07 -0.67
N GLU A 311 -11.49 10.24 0.22
CA GLU A 311 -10.95 10.03 1.56
C GLU A 311 -9.61 9.28 1.54
N SER A 312 -9.46 8.28 0.64
CA SER A 312 -8.17 7.60 0.44
C SER A 312 -7.07 8.56 -0.01
N PHE A 313 -7.38 9.48 -0.94
CA PHE A 313 -6.45 10.51 -1.38
C PHE A 313 -6.05 11.45 -0.22
N GLN A 314 -7.01 11.87 0.62
CA GLN A 314 -6.73 12.69 1.81
C GLN A 314 -5.78 11.98 2.79
N ILE A 315 -5.94 10.67 3.01
CA ILE A 315 -5.05 9.88 3.88
C ILE A 315 -3.64 9.80 3.30
N VAL A 316 -3.50 9.48 2.01
CA VAL A 316 -2.18 9.41 1.35
C VAL A 316 -1.47 10.77 1.37
N ARG A 317 -2.20 11.88 1.14
CA ARG A 317 -1.65 13.24 1.26
C ARG A 317 -1.21 13.54 2.71
N SER A 318 -1.98 13.10 3.69
CA SER A 318 -1.69 13.32 5.13
C SER A 318 -0.49 12.50 5.64
N LEU A 319 -0.17 11.36 5.03
CA LEU A 319 1.06 10.60 5.32
C LEU A 319 2.34 11.32 4.88
N LEU A 320 2.23 12.24 3.90
CA LEU A 320 3.31 13.09 3.39
C LEU A 320 3.35 14.49 4.01
N ASP A 321 2.33 14.86 4.78
CA ASP A 321 2.24 16.16 5.44
C ASP A 321 3.18 16.25 6.67
N THR A 322 3.47 17.47 7.10
CA THR A 322 4.39 17.77 8.22
C THR A 322 3.72 18.70 9.23
N GLY A 323 3.56 18.27 10.48
CA GLY A 323 3.13 19.13 11.58
C GLY A 323 1.62 19.30 11.75
N THR A 324 0.77 18.84 10.83
CA THR A 324 -0.70 18.82 11.06
C THR A 324 -1.10 17.71 12.03
N LEU A 325 -0.56 16.50 11.83
CA LEU A 325 -0.82 15.30 12.65
C LEU A 325 0.42 14.77 13.39
N THR A 326 1.62 15.29 13.08
CA THR A 326 2.89 14.86 13.68
C THR A 326 3.44 15.90 14.66
N ALA A 327 4.07 15.42 15.75
CA ALA A 327 4.64 16.27 16.80
C ALA A 327 5.94 16.97 16.36
N THR A 328 6.78 16.31 15.55
CA THR A 328 7.91 16.94 14.87
C THR A 328 7.54 17.19 13.40
N PRO A 329 8.09 18.21 12.73
CA PRO A 329 7.74 18.57 11.35
C PRO A 329 8.37 17.61 10.31
N VAL A 330 8.20 16.31 10.51
CA VAL A 330 8.64 15.23 9.63
C VAL A 330 7.40 14.51 9.10
N ASN A 331 7.47 14.01 7.87
CA ASN A 331 6.40 13.22 7.26
C ASN A 331 6.49 11.75 7.71
N LEU A 332 5.35 11.08 7.82
CA LEU A 332 5.27 9.74 8.40
C LEU A 332 5.90 8.67 7.51
N LEU A 333 5.87 8.83 6.18
CA LEU A 333 6.53 7.88 5.26
C LEU A 333 8.05 7.92 5.36
N GLN A 334 8.65 9.11 5.51
CA GLN A 334 10.08 9.24 5.79
C GLN A 334 10.45 8.56 7.11
N LYS A 335 9.67 8.79 8.17
CA LYS A 335 9.93 8.15 9.47
C LYS A 335 9.72 6.63 9.41
N THR A 336 8.77 6.16 8.61
CA THR A 336 8.54 4.73 8.33
C THR A 336 9.73 4.12 7.59
N ALA A 337 10.27 4.79 6.57
CA ALA A 337 11.47 4.38 5.85
C ALA A 337 12.68 4.28 6.79
N GLU A 338 12.94 5.31 7.60
CA GLU A 338 14.00 5.30 8.63
C GLU A 338 13.84 4.11 9.60
N ASN A 339 12.63 3.87 10.10
CA ASN A 339 12.35 2.77 11.02
C ASN A 339 12.50 1.39 10.34
N LEU A 340 12.15 1.28 9.06
CA LEU A 340 12.31 0.05 8.30
C LEU A 340 13.80 -0.25 8.07
N ALA A 341 14.63 0.76 7.85
CA ALA A 341 16.09 0.61 7.74
C ALA A 341 16.80 0.20 9.04
N LEU A 342 16.19 0.46 10.21
CA LEU A 342 16.69 -0.06 11.50
C LEU A 342 16.48 -1.58 11.63
N LEU A 343 15.50 -2.15 10.90
CA LEU A 343 15.34 -3.59 10.70
C LEU A 343 16.16 -3.98 9.47
N ASP A 344 17.47 -4.21 9.64
CA ASP A 344 18.42 -4.50 8.55
C ASP A 344 17.91 -5.56 7.55
N PHE A 345 17.30 -6.64 8.05
CA PHE A 345 16.69 -7.70 7.22
C PHE A 345 15.52 -7.23 6.32
N ALA A 346 14.85 -6.13 6.66
CA ALA A 346 13.74 -5.55 5.90
C ALA A 346 14.20 -4.58 4.79
N VAL A 347 15.51 -4.30 4.68
CA VAL A 347 16.13 -3.54 3.59
C VAL A 347 16.30 -4.39 2.31
N ALA A 348 16.31 -5.73 2.47
CA ALA A 348 16.29 -6.72 1.38
C ALA A 348 15.20 -7.79 1.63
N PRO A 349 13.91 -7.39 1.70
CA PRO A 349 12.82 -8.29 2.07
C PRO A 349 12.55 -9.32 0.96
N SER A 350 11.90 -10.42 1.32
CA SER A 350 11.43 -11.43 0.36
C SER A 350 9.98 -11.84 0.66
N ASN A 351 9.23 -12.19 -0.39
CA ASN A 351 7.89 -12.78 -0.31
C ASN A 351 6.80 -11.96 0.40
N VAL A 352 6.92 -10.63 0.47
CA VAL A 352 5.92 -9.73 1.10
C VAL A 352 4.55 -9.89 0.45
N ASP A 353 4.53 -9.97 -0.88
CA ASP A 353 3.34 -10.20 -1.71
C ASP A 353 2.68 -11.57 -1.40
N ASN A 354 3.47 -12.60 -1.13
CA ASN A 354 2.94 -13.90 -0.74
C ASN A 354 2.27 -13.83 0.65
N SER A 355 2.79 -13.03 1.58
CA SER A 355 2.11 -12.81 2.86
C SER A 355 0.76 -12.10 2.69
N LEU A 356 0.63 -11.15 1.76
CA LEU A 356 -0.68 -10.60 1.36
C LEU A 356 -1.60 -11.71 0.80
N LYS A 357 -1.08 -12.55 -0.11
CA LYS A 357 -1.81 -13.65 -0.74
C LYS A 357 -2.32 -14.69 0.28
N GLU A 358 -1.56 -15.00 1.32
CA GLU A 358 -2.02 -15.90 2.38
C GLU A 358 -3.04 -15.20 3.31
N LEU A 359 -2.89 -13.90 3.60
CA LEU A 359 -3.89 -13.14 4.37
C LEU A 359 -5.26 -12.98 3.67
N ILE A 360 -5.31 -12.96 2.33
CA ILE A 360 -6.60 -13.04 1.59
C ILE A 360 -7.12 -14.49 1.45
N ARG A 361 -6.29 -15.50 1.73
CA ARG A 361 -6.62 -16.94 1.60
C ARG A 361 -7.24 -17.53 2.84
N ILE A 362 -6.66 -17.20 3.98
CA ILE A 362 -7.11 -17.71 5.26
C ILE A 362 -8.23 -16.84 5.83
N ASP A 363 -9.03 -17.42 6.71
CA ASP A 363 -9.98 -16.67 7.55
C ASP A 363 -9.33 -16.15 8.85
N VAL A 364 -10.14 -15.55 9.73
CA VAL A 364 -9.72 -15.06 11.06
C VAL A 364 -8.99 -16.12 11.91
N ASP A 365 -9.39 -17.39 11.77
CA ASP A 365 -8.86 -18.53 12.53
C ASP A 365 -7.66 -19.18 11.82
N GLY A 366 -7.23 -18.64 10.68
CA GLY A 366 -6.11 -19.14 9.88
C GLY A 366 -6.44 -20.34 9.01
N LYS A 367 -7.72 -20.68 8.83
CA LYS A 367 -8.19 -21.81 8.02
C LYS A 367 -8.32 -21.43 6.55
N ASP A 368 -8.06 -22.38 5.66
CA ASP A 368 -8.20 -22.17 4.21
C ASP A 368 -9.68 -22.02 3.81
N ARG A 369 -10.03 -20.85 3.25
CA ARG A 369 -11.41 -20.49 2.89
C ARG A 369 -12.02 -21.32 1.77
N ALA A 370 -11.22 -22.00 0.94
CA ALA A 370 -11.73 -22.84 -0.14
C ALA A 370 -11.81 -24.32 0.24
N TYR A 371 -10.88 -24.82 1.05
CA TYR A 371 -10.74 -26.26 1.31
C TYR A 371 -11.23 -26.71 2.70
N ASP A 372 -11.32 -25.82 3.69
CA ASP A 372 -11.87 -26.15 5.01
C ASP A 372 -13.37 -25.81 5.08
N GLY A 373 -14.23 -26.83 5.22
CA GLY A 373 -15.68 -26.66 5.35
C GLY A 373 -16.12 -25.90 6.61
N THR A 374 -15.23 -25.77 7.60
CA THR A 374 -15.43 -25.02 8.85
C THR A 374 -14.80 -23.62 8.83
N SER A 375 -14.26 -23.19 7.69
CA SER A 375 -13.75 -21.83 7.49
C SER A 375 -14.85 -20.78 7.36
N ARG A 376 -14.49 -19.51 7.55
CA ARG A 376 -15.41 -18.37 7.43
C ARG A 376 -15.42 -17.77 6.02
N SER A 377 -16.44 -16.98 5.76
CA SER A 377 -16.63 -16.24 4.49
C SER A 377 -15.70 -15.03 4.34
N MET A 378 -15.21 -14.42 5.42
CA MET A 378 -14.30 -13.27 5.37
C MET A 378 -12.84 -13.69 5.35
N SER A 379 -11.99 -12.89 4.71
CA SER A 379 -10.54 -13.08 4.75
C SER A 379 -9.93 -12.52 6.04
N ALA A 380 -8.79 -13.04 6.47
CA ALA A 380 -8.02 -12.46 7.58
C ALA A 380 -7.68 -10.99 7.31
N LEU A 381 -7.32 -10.63 6.07
CA LEU A 381 -7.07 -9.22 5.71
C LEU A 381 -8.29 -8.33 5.97
N GLU A 382 -9.48 -8.74 5.54
CA GLU A 382 -10.72 -7.97 5.74
C GLU A 382 -11.09 -7.89 7.22
N THR A 383 -11.02 -9.01 7.95
CA THR A 383 -11.27 -9.04 9.40
C THR A 383 -10.28 -8.16 10.17
N LEU A 384 -9.03 -8.03 9.72
CA LEU A 384 -8.04 -7.16 10.36
C LEU A 384 -8.48 -5.70 10.36
N PHE A 385 -8.92 -5.17 9.22
CA PHE A 385 -9.39 -3.78 9.16
C PHE A 385 -10.70 -3.57 9.94
N VAL A 386 -11.57 -4.57 9.98
CA VAL A 386 -12.77 -4.54 10.83
C VAL A 386 -12.39 -4.51 12.32
N VAL A 387 -11.42 -5.33 12.76
CA VAL A 387 -10.92 -5.33 14.15
C VAL A 387 -10.25 -4.01 14.51
N LEU A 388 -9.44 -3.43 13.62
CA LEU A 388 -8.84 -2.09 13.82
C LEU A 388 -9.92 -1.01 13.99
N THR A 389 -11.00 -1.09 13.22
CA THR A 389 -12.14 -0.18 13.30
C THR A 389 -12.95 -0.36 14.58
N ILE A 390 -13.18 -1.61 15.01
CA ILE A 390 -13.83 -1.92 16.29
C ILE A 390 -12.97 -1.40 17.45
N ALA A 391 -11.65 -1.63 17.44
CA ALA A 391 -10.73 -1.18 18.48
C ALA A 391 -10.63 0.36 18.62
N ASN A 392 -11.03 1.12 17.59
CA ASN A 392 -11.12 2.58 17.66
C ASN A 392 -12.49 3.10 18.11
N ASN A 393 -13.57 2.32 17.93
CA ASN A 393 -14.94 2.77 18.22
C ASN A 393 -15.53 2.18 19.51
N TYR A 394 -15.13 0.97 19.90
CA TYR A 394 -15.71 0.26 21.05
C TYR A 394 -15.25 0.87 22.38
N GLY A 395 -16.20 1.07 23.29
CA GLY A 395 -15.99 1.55 24.66
C GLY A 395 -17.06 2.55 25.04
N PHE A 396 -17.66 2.38 26.22
CA PHE A 396 -18.87 3.12 26.61
C PHE A 396 -18.72 3.83 27.95
N THR A 397 -19.41 4.96 28.09
CA THR A 397 -19.60 5.61 29.39
C THR A 397 -20.91 5.11 29.98
N TRP A 398 -20.83 4.52 31.17
CA TRP A 398 -21.93 3.90 31.90
C TRP A 398 -22.56 4.91 32.87
N ASP A 399 -23.89 4.86 33.02
CA ASP A 399 -24.58 5.65 34.02
C ASP A 399 -24.29 5.09 35.44
N THR A 400 -23.52 5.84 36.23
CA THR A 400 -23.22 5.50 37.62
C THR A 400 -24.22 6.09 38.61
N ALA A 401 -25.15 6.95 38.18
CA ALA A 401 -26.18 7.54 39.05
C ALA A 401 -27.38 6.60 39.22
N THR A 402 -27.87 5.97 38.15
CA THR A 402 -28.94 4.97 38.23
C THR A 402 -28.38 3.58 38.51
N THR A 403 -28.58 3.07 39.73
CA THR A 403 -28.00 1.81 40.21
C THR A 403 -28.84 0.56 39.90
N THR A 404 -30.05 0.72 39.37
CA THR A 404 -31.01 -0.38 39.13
C THR A 404 -30.91 -1.02 37.74
N ASN A 405 -30.40 -0.29 36.74
CA ASN A 405 -30.43 -0.66 35.32
C ASN A 405 -29.07 -0.40 34.66
N ASP A 406 -28.73 -1.14 33.59
CA ASP A 406 -27.41 -1.10 32.95
C ASP A 406 -27.33 -0.14 31.75
N TRP A 407 -27.61 1.13 32.02
CA TRP A 407 -27.60 2.20 31.01
C TRP A 407 -26.21 2.76 30.69
N ILE A 408 -26.06 3.24 29.45
CA ILE A 408 -24.93 4.01 28.95
C ILE A 408 -25.35 5.44 28.59
N ASN A 409 -24.43 6.39 28.74
CA ASN A 409 -24.62 7.81 28.48
C ASN A 409 -23.89 8.31 27.21
N GLY A 410 -23.02 7.48 26.63
CA GLY A 410 -22.24 7.82 25.43
C GLY A 410 -21.09 6.85 25.17
N THR A 411 -20.23 7.18 24.20
CA THR A 411 -19.05 6.40 23.83
C THR A 411 -17.75 7.06 24.30
N THR A 412 -16.71 6.25 24.51
CA THR A 412 -15.35 6.72 24.84
C THR A 412 -14.44 6.81 23.62
N GLY A 413 -14.80 6.17 22.51
CA GLY A 413 -14.03 6.15 21.26
C GLY A 413 -12.76 5.31 21.37
N GLY A 414 -12.87 4.03 21.70
CA GLY A 414 -11.76 3.07 21.71
C GLY A 414 -11.10 2.87 23.09
N GLU A 415 -11.65 3.46 24.15
CA GLU A 415 -11.13 3.33 25.52
C GLU A 415 -12.04 2.37 26.31
N LEU A 416 -11.62 1.12 26.51
CA LEU A 416 -12.39 0.13 27.26
C LEU A 416 -12.49 0.51 28.74
N THR A 417 -13.70 0.50 29.27
CA THR A 417 -14.01 0.81 30.67
C THR A 417 -14.23 -0.45 31.52
N VAL A 418 -14.15 -0.30 32.84
CA VAL A 418 -14.46 -1.37 33.81
C VAL A 418 -15.90 -1.87 33.64
N GLY A 419 -16.84 -0.98 33.32
CA GLY A 419 -18.22 -1.34 32.96
C GLY A 419 -18.28 -2.24 31.73
N ASP A 420 -17.50 -1.95 30.68
CA ASP A 420 -17.45 -2.79 29.48
C ASP A 420 -16.95 -4.22 29.80
N ALA A 421 -15.98 -4.35 30.71
CA ALA A 421 -15.46 -5.64 31.15
C ALA A 421 -16.46 -6.43 32.03
N ILE A 422 -17.12 -5.75 32.97
CA ILE A 422 -18.16 -6.31 33.85
C ILE A 422 -19.38 -6.77 33.02
N HIS A 423 -19.78 -5.97 32.02
CA HIS A 423 -20.83 -6.34 31.07
C HIS A 423 -20.44 -7.57 30.23
N SER A 424 -19.18 -7.65 29.77
CA SER A 424 -18.69 -8.77 28.96
C SER A 424 -18.63 -10.11 29.72
N LEU A 425 -18.42 -10.05 31.05
CA LEU A 425 -18.57 -11.18 31.96
C LEU A 425 -20.03 -11.62 32.21
N LYS A 426 -21.02 -10.82 31.76
CA LYS A 426 -22.43 -10.90 32.17
C LYS A 426 -22.63 -10.82 33.69
N SER A 427 -21.77 -10.07 34.39
CA SER A 427 -21.90 -9.81 35.83
C SER A 427 -23.11 -8.92 36.14
N VAL A 428 -23.61 -8.98 37.38
CA VAL A 428 -24.74 -8.13 37.83
C VAL A 428 -24.26 -6.69 38.04
N MET A 429 -24.34 -5.87 37.00
CA MET A 429 -23.83 -4.50 37.04
C MET A 429 -24.73 -3.57 37.86
N GLY A 430 -26.03 -3.55 37.58
CA GLY A 430 -27.08 -2.86 38.32
C GLY A 430 -28.25 -3.81 38.66
N SER A 431 -28.95 -3.51 39.75
CA SER A 431 -30.13 -4.28 40.17
C SER A 431 -30.96 -3.50 41.20
N SER A 432 -32.21 -3.91 41.40
CA SER A 432 -33.06 -3.40 42.50
C SER A 432 -32.48 -3.73 43.88
N ASP A 433 -31.73 -4.83 43.97
CA ASP A 433 -30.98 -5.19 45.16
C ASP A 433 -29.73 -4.32 45.27
N SER A 434 -29.50 -3.77 46.46
CA SER A 434 -28.32 -2.94 46.76
C SER A 434 -26.95 -3.59 46.50
N PHE A 435 -26.88 -4.91 46.32
CA PHE A 435 -25.66 -5.65 46.08
C PHE A 435 -25.42 -5.81 44.57
N ASN A 436 -24.72 -4.83 43.99
CA ASN A 436 -24.36 -4.79 42.57
C ASN A 436 -23.06 -4.00 42.34
N PHE A 437 -22.45 -4.16 41.17
CA PHE A 437 -21.18 -3.48 40.86
C PHE A 437 -21.29 -1.96 40.84
N LYS A 438 -22.43 -1.36 40.45
CA LYS A 438 -22.63 0.10 40.54
C LYS A 438 -22.50 0.61 41.98
N ASN A 439 -23.18 -0.01 42.93
CA ASN A 439 -23.07 0.38 44.35
C ASN A 439 -21.68 0.13 44.93
N ILE A 440 -21.07 -1.01 44.62
CA ILE A 440 -19.73 -1.39 45.12
C ILE A 440 -18.64 -0.45 44.58
N THR A 441 -18.71 -0.08 43.31
CA THR A 441 -17.75 0.85 42.70
C THR A 441 -17.99 2.30 43.14
N ASN A 442 -19.24 2.74 43.26
CA ASN A 442 -19.58 4.05 43.85
C ASN A 442 -19.08 4.17 45.30
N LEU A 443 -19.20 3.11 46.11
CA LEU A 443 -18.67 3.05 47.47
C LEU A 443 -17.13 3.15 47.48
N SER A 444 -16.47 2.44 46.56
CA SER A 444 -15.00 2.47 46.42
C SER A 444 -14.49 3.86 46.00
N LYS A 445 -15.14 4.50 45.01
CA LYS A 445 -14.82 5.86 44.54
C LYS A 445 -14.98 6.94 45.61
N ASN A 446 -16.15 6.97 46.26
CA ASN A 446 -16.58 8.11 47.07
C ASN A 446 -16.17 8.02 48.54
N SER A 447 -15.77 6.84 49.03
CA SER A 447 -15.40 6.65 50.44
C SER A 447 -14.04 7.25 50.83
N GLY A 448 -13.12 7.44 49.87
CA GLY A 448 -11.74 7.85 50.15
C GLY A 448 -10.93 6.79 50.94
N LYS A 449 -11.40 5.54 50.95
CA LYS A 449 -10.89 4.45 51.81
C LYS A 449 -10.19 3.31 51.06
N VAL A 450 -10.05 3.41 49.74
CA VAL A 450 -9.22 2.51 48.94
C VAL A 450 -7.91 3.24 48.62
N PHE A 451 -6.77 2.60 48.86
CA PHE A 451 -5.45 3.22 48.74
C PHE A 451 -4.53 2.41 47.82
N ARG A 452 -3.74 3.10 47.00
CA ARG A 452 -2.71 2.55 46.11
C ARG A 452 -1.37 3.21 46.41
N TYR A 453 -0.29 2.44 46.38
CA TYR A 453 1.05 2.99 46.52
C TYR A 453 1.48 3.80 45.30
N ASN A 454 1.89 5.04 45.50
CA ASN A 454 2.51 5.88 44.48
C ASN A 454 4.04 5.90 44.69
N PRO A 455 4.85 5.39 43.74
CA PRO A 455 6.31 5.33 43.90
C PRO A 455 6.96 6.70 43.76
N ALA A 456 6.36 7.63 43.00
CA ALA A 456 6.93 8.94 42.73
C ALA A 456 6.89 9.84 43.98
N THR A 457 5.87 9.67 44.83
CA THR A 457 5.75 10.35 46.13
C THR A 457 6.19 9.48 47.30
N SER A 458 6.43 8.19 47.10
CA SER A 458 6.69 7.20 48.15
C SER A 458 5.61 7.19 49.25
N THR A 459 4.34 7.32 48.86
CA THR A 459 3.19 7.35 49.78
C THR A 459 2.02 6.52 49.27
N MET A 460 1.19 6.04 50.20
CA MET A 460 -0.14 5.54 49.86
C MET A 460 -1.06 6.73 49.55
N VAL A 461 -1.75 6.68 48.42
CA VAL A 461 -2.71 7.71 47.98
C VAL A 461 -4.08 7.10 47.78
N ALA A 462 -5.15 7.86 48.01
CA ALA A 462 -6.51 7.41 47.73
C ALA A 462 -6.65 7.07 46.24
N HIS A 463 -7.18 5.88 45.94
CA HIS A 463 -7.37 5.39 44.59
C HIS A 463 -8.87 5.33 44.29
N GLN A 464 -9.33 6.28 43.48
CA GLN A 464 -10.72 6.38 43.07
C GLN A 464 -10.89 5.67 41.72
N PHE A 465 -11.82 4.73 41.67
CA PHE A 465 -12.22 4.05 40.44
C PHE A 465 -13.73 3.77 40.49
N ASP A 466 -14.33 3.68 39.31
CA ASP A 466 -15.73 3.40 39.04
C ASP A 466 -15.87 2.55 37.76
N LEU A 467 -17.11 2.30 37.32
CA LEU A 467 -17.37 1.64 36.04
C LEU A 467 -16.78 2.38 34.83
N ASN A 468 -16.61 3.70 34.90
CA ASN A 468 -16.06 4.53 33.82
C ASN A 468 -14.52 4.63 33.85
N SER A 469 -13.88 3.94 34.80
CA SER A 469 -12.43 3.81 34.86
C SER A 469 -11.93 2.95 33.72
N ARG A 470 -10.82 3.34 33.10
CA ARG A 470 -10.30 2.69 31.89
C ARG A 470 -9.46 1.48 32.26
N VAL A 471 -9.74 0.33 31.65
CA VAL A 471 -9.10 -0.96 32.02
C VAL A 471 -7.58 -0.89 31.89
N LEU A 472 -7.06 -0.22 30.86
CA LEU A 472 -5.61 -0.09 30.63
C LEU A 472 -4.87 0.71 31.72
N SER A 473 -5.54 1.60 32.46
CA SER A 473 -4.90 2.38 33.54
C SER A 473 -4.84 1.61 34.88
N LEU A 474 -5.64 0.54 35.00
CA LEU A 474 -5.67 -0.39 36.13
C LEU A 474 -4.63 -1.52 36.01
N MET A 475 -3.96 -1.62 34.86
CA MET A 475 -2.85 -2.56 34.68
C MET A 475 -1.65 -2.19 35.57
N GLU A 476 -0.97 -3.23 36.05
CA GLU A 476 0.26 -3.13 36.84
C GLU A 476 1.43 -2.63 35.98
N ASP A 477 2.43 -1.96 36.56
CA ASP A 477 3.38 -1.13 35.79
C ASP A 477 4.05 -1.84 34.61
N ASN A 478 4.58 -3.06 34.81
CA ASN A 478 5.24 -3.85 33.78
C ASN A 478 4.28 -4.59 32.83
N ALA A 479 2.97 -4.49 33.06
CA ALA A 479 1.91 -4.91 32.15
C ALA A 479 1.26 -3.70 31.43
N ARG A 480 1.38 -2.49 32.01
CA ARG A 480 0.72 -1.27 31.57
C ARG A 480 1.38 -0.60 30.37
N GLY A 481 2.71 -0.58 30.28
CA GLY A 481 3.45 0.01 29.16
C GLY A 481 3.69 1.52 29.32
N VAL A 482 3.28 2.34 28.34
CA VAL A 482 3.41 3.81 28.40
C VAL A 482 2.30 4.53 29.17
N THR A 483 1.13 3.91 29.39
CA THR A 483 -0.02 4.63 29.96
C THR A 483 0.23 5.10 31.39
N ALA A 484 -0.21 6.33 31.68
CA ALA A 484 -0.16 6.87 33.02
C ALA A 484 -1.17 6.13 33.94
N PRO A 485 -0.82 5.84 35.21
CA PRO A 485 -1.79 5.34 36.17
C PRO A 485 -2.82 6.42 36.48
N ILE A 486 -4.11 6.06 36.48
CA ILE A 486 -5.20 6.99 36.81
C ILE A 486 -5.64 6.74 38.26
N SER A 487 -5.74 7.81 39.05
CA SER A 487 -6.26 7.78 40.42
C SER A 487 -7.67 8.37 40.56
N ASP A 488 -8.16 9.05 39.51
CA ASP A 488 -9.52 9.59 39.37
C ASP A 488 -9.86 9.68 37.87
N PRO A 489 -10.92 9.03 37.37
CA PRO A 489 -11.37 9.10 35.98
C PRO A 489 -11.73 10.51 35.48
N SER A 490 -12.03 11.44 36.40
CA SER A 490 -12.40 12.83 36.09
C SER A 490 -11.22 13.82 36.06
N ALA A 491 -9.99 13.36 36.37
CA ALA A 491 -8.80 14.19 36.38
C ALA A 491 -8.40 14.69 34.98
N GLY A 492 -8.17 16.00 34.83
CA GLY A 492 -7.86 16.64 33.54
C GLY A 492 -6.50 16.31 32.91
N ASN A 493 -5.61 15.61 33.61
CA ASN A 493 -4.26 15.25 33.16
C ASN A 493 -4.23 13.85 32.51
N PHE A 494 -5.04 13.68 31.47
CA PHE A 494 -5.34 12.38 30.87
C PHE A 494 -4.53 12.08 29.59
N ASP A 495 -4.04 10.84 29.45
CA ASP A 495 -3.41 10.36 28.21
C ASP A 495 -4.45 10.07 27.13
N ARG A 496 -4.56 11.01 26.18
CA ARG A 496 -5.56 11.04 25.10
C ARG A 496 -5.32 10.01 23.99
N VAL A 497 -4.20 9.30 23.98
CA VAL A 497 -3.84 8.35 22.92
C VAL A 497 -3.66 6.95 23.46
N TYR A 498 -2.81 6.75 24.46
CA TYR A 498 -2.41 5.39 24.84
C TYR A 498 -3.45 4.69 25.72
N ASN A 499 -4.48 5.38 26.22
CA ASN A 499 -5.63 4.72 26.86
C ASN A 499 -6.61 4.08 25.85
N LYS A 500 -6.39 4.26 24.54
CA LYS A 500 -7.11 3.54 23.50
C LYS A 500 -6.43 2.21 23.20
N THR A 501 -7.22 1.16 22.98
CA THR A 501 -6.73 -0.22 22.80
C THR A 501 -5.71 -0.35 21.66
N LEU A 502 -5.94 0.32 20.52
CA LEU A 502 -5.08 0.23 19.34
C LEU A 502 -3.69 0.88 19.54
N PRO A 503 -3.56 2.18 19.90
CA PRO A 503 -2.26 2.78 20.23
C PRO A 503 -1.48 2.03 21.32
N TRP A 504 -2.18 1.54 22.35
CA TRP A 504 -1.57 0.73 23.42
C TRP A 504 -0.93 -0.57 22.90
N ALA A 505 -1.68 -1.35 22.11
CA ALA A 505 -1.19 -2.60 21.54
C ALA A 505 -0.01 -2.37 20.57
N LEU A 506 -0.09 -1.33 19.73
CA LEU A 506 0.98 -0.95 18.82
C LEU A 506 2.24 -0.47 19.55
N ASN A 507 2.11 0.26 20.66
CA ASN A 507 3.24 0.64 21.50
C ASN A 507 3.94 -0.59 22.11
N TRP A 508 3.17 -1.57 22.58
CA TRP A 508 3.73 -2.84 23.07
C TRP A 508 4.47 -3.62 21.97
N ILE A 509 3.89 -3.72 20.77
CA ILE A 509 4.55 -4.37 19.63
C ILE A 509 5.87 -3.66 19.30
N LYS A 510 5.90 -2.32 19.23
CA LYS A 510 7.14 -1.53 19.07
C LYS A 510 8.15 -1.86 20.18
N ARG A 511 7.74 -1.82 21.45
CA ARG A 511 8.62 -2.05 22.61
C ARG A 511 9.33 -3.40 22.55
N VAL A 512 8.63 -4.48 22.21
CA VAL A 512 9.24 -5.83 22.17
C VAL A 512 10.05 -6.10 20.92
N THR A 513 9.70 -5.49 19.78
CA THR A 513 10.37 -5.74 18.48
C THR A 513 11.55 -4.80 18.21
N TYR A 514 11.44 -3.52 18.57
CA TYR A 514 12.48 -2.51 18.33
C TYR A 514 13.26 -2.13 19.58
N GLY A 515 12.61 -2.11 20.76
CA GLY A 515 13.11 -1.43 21.96
C GLY A 515 13.60 -2.34 23.09
N GLY A 516 13.85 -3.63 22.84
CA GLY A 516 14.52 -4.49 23.82
C GLY A 516 13.70 -4.95 25.04
N TYR A 517 12.37 -4.75 25.06
CA TYR A 517 11.51 -5.19 26.17
C TYR A 517 11.18 -6.69 26.15
N GLY A 518 11.50 -7.40 25.05
CA GLY A 518 11.34 -8.84 24.93
C GLY A 518 12.60 -9.62 25.35
N PRO A 519 12.48 -10.91 25.70
CA PRO A 519 13.60 -11.70 26.21
C PRO A 519 14.60 -12.12 25.13
N TYR A 520 14.23 -12.16 23.84
CA TYR A 520 15.08 -12.63 22.76
C TYR A 520 15.94 -11.49 22.19
N TYR A 521 17.22 -11.77 21.95
CA TYR A 521 18.19 -10.80 21.44
C TYR A 521 19.18 -11.44 20.47
N ASN A 522 19.62 -10.69 19.46
CA ASN A 522 20.64 -11.14 18.53
C ASN A 522 22.03 -11.12 19.20
N LYS A 523 22.67 -12.29 19.33
CA LYS A 523 23.97 -12.43 20.00
C LYS A 523 25.14 -11.76 19.26
N ASN A 524 24.95 -11.46 17.97
CA ASN A 524 25.92 -10.86 17.07
C ASN A 524 25.84 -9.32 17.04
N ARG A 525 24.72 -8.72 17.49
CA ARG A 525 24.47 -7.26 17.46
C ARG A 525 24.97 -6.60 18.75
N ARG A 526 26.19 -6.07 18.73
CA ARG A 526 26.86 -5.49 19.91
C ARG A 526 27.42 -4.09 19.68
N ASP A 527 27.53 -3.33 20.76
CA ASP A 527 28.31 -2.08 20.79
C ASP A 527 29.82 -2.34 20.99
N GLY A 528 30.62 -1.27 20.99
CA GLY A 528 32.06 -1.32 21.23
C GLY A 528 32.47 -1.71 22.67
N ALA A 529 31.52 -1.79 23.61
CA ALA A 529 31.73 -2.28 24.97
C ALA A 529 31.28 -3.75 25.15
N GLY A 530 30.73 -4.37 24.09
CA GLY A 530 30.24 -5.75 24.08
C GLY A 530 28.78 -5.92 24.53
N ASN A 531 28.07 -4.84 24.84
CA ASN A 531 26.66 -4.88 25.22
C ASN A 531 25.78 -5.24 24.02
N TYR A 532 24.68 -5.95 24.27
CA TYR A 532 23.73 -6.34 23.22
C TYR A 532 22.77 -5.20 22.93
N LEU A 533 22.58 -4.90 21.65
CA LEU A 533 21.71 -3.81 21.19
C LEU A 533 20.43 -4.33 20.56
N SER A 534 19.36 -3.55 20.69
CA SER A 534 18.12 -3.72 19.95
C SER A 534 18.22 -3.11 18.53
N PRO A 535 17.22 -3.32 17.65
CA PRO A 535 17.17 -2.66 16.35
C PRO A 535 17.23 -1.13 16.44
N ASP A 536 16.58 -0.51 17.43
CA ASP A 536 16.65 0.95 17.64
C ASP A 536 17.94 1.46 18.33
N GLY A 537 18.89 0.57 18.63
CA GLY A 537 20.19 0.91 19.24
C GLY A 537 20.16 1.02 20.76
N THR A 538 19.04 0.72 21.41
CA THR A 538 18.95 0.66 22.87
C THR A 538 19.70 -0.56 23.40
N ILE A 539 20.41 -0.42 24.53
CA ILE A 539 21.04 -1.55 25.21
C ILE A 539 19.92 -2.43 25.79
N THR A 540 19.81 -3.67 25.30
CA THR A 540 18.87 -4.65 25.84
C THR A 540 19.45 -5.31 27.08
N ARG A 541 20.74 -5.61 27.01
CA ARG A 541 21.48 -6.39 28.00
C ARG A 541 22.95 -6.02 27.97
N ASN A 542 23.54 -5.86 29.14
CA ASN A 542 24.95 -5.50 29.29
C ASN A 542 25.86 -6.71 29.02
N ASN A 543 27.15 -6.45 28.82
CA ASN A 543 28.16 -7.49 28.59
C ASN A 543 28.33 -8.46 29.79
N ASP A 544 27.96 -8.04 31.01
CA ASP A 544 27.91 -8.89 32.22
C ASP A 544 26.65 -9.78 32.31
N LEU A 545 25.82 -9.80 31.26
CA LEU A 545 24.55 -10.51 31.15
C LEU A 545 23.41 -9.96 32.03
N SER A 546 23.56 -8.77 32.64
CA SER A 546 22.46 -8.07 33.30
C SER A 546 21.46 -7.47 32.32
N GLU A 547 20.16 -7.65 32.59
CA GLU A 547 19.07 -7.09 31.78
C GLU A 547 18.90 -5.59 32.03
N THR A 548 18.64 -4.81 30.98
CA THR A 548 18.37 -3.35 31.12
C THR A 548 16.88 -3.01 31.08
N LEU A 549 16.10 -3.69 30.22
CA LEU A 549 14.68 -3.37 29.99
C LEU A 549 13.73 -4.56 30.20
N TYR A 550 14.12 -5.77 29.81
CA TYR A 550 13.37 -6.98 30.11
C TYR A 550 13.47 -7.31 31.60
N GLN A 551 12.33 -7.47 32.28
CA GLN A 551 12.27 -7.81 33.71
C GLN A 551 11.73 -9.24 33.91
N PRO A 552 12.60 -10.26 34.11
CA PRO A 552 12.16 -11.65 34.30
C PRO A 552 11.42 -11.89 35.63
N THR A 553 11.49 -10.95 36.57
CA THR A 553 10.71 -10.94 37.81
C THR A 553 10.46 -9.51 38.24
N TRP A 554 9.22 -9.22 38.66
CA TRP A 554 8.78 -7.90 39.08
C TRP A 554 7.67 -8.01 40.14
N GLN A 555 7.23 -6.87 40.69
CA GLN A 555 6.23 -6.81 41.75
C GLN A 555 5.05 -5.92 41.34
N THR A 556 3.83 -6.30 41.73
CA THR A 556 2.66 -5.42 41.59
C THR A 556 2.76 -4.23 42.54
N ARG A 557 1.90 -3.23 42.32
CA ARG A 557 1.62 -2.20 43.30
C ARG A 557 1.15 -2.79 44.62
N ARG A 558 1.37 -2.01 45.69
CA ARG A 558 0.77 -2.25 47.00
C ARG A 558 -0.58 -1.56 47.06
N TYR A 559 -1.56 -2.26 47.65
CA TYR A 559 -2.93 -1.79 47.81
C TYR A 559 -3.37 -2.04 49.25
N GLU A 560 -4.12 -1.09 49.81
CA GLU A 560 -4.72 -1.16 51.14
C GLU A 560 -6.18 -0.69 51.08
N ILE A 561 -7.07 -1.33 51.81
CA ILE A 561 -8.49 -0.96 51.92
C ILE A 561 -8.82 -0.73 53.40
N GLN A 562 -9.42 0.43 53.71
CA GLN A 562 -9.94 0.73 55.03
C GLN A 562 -11.39 0.25 55.16
N LEU A 563 -11.61 -0.62 56.15
CA LEU A 563 -12.92 -1.08 56.59
C LEU A 563 -13.32 -0.38 57.88
N ASP A 564 -14.61 -0.07 58.00
CA ASP A 564 -15.19 0.42 59.25
C ASP A 564 -15.61 -0.77 60.12
N ILE A 565 -15.31 -0.71 61.42
CA ILE A 565 -15.72 -1.76 62.37
C ILE A 565 -17.18 -1.49 62.80
N PRO A 566 -18.11 -2.45 62.66
CA PRO A 566 -19.53 -2.22 63.00
C PRO A 566 -19.75 -1.98 64.51
N ASP A 567 -20.56 -0.98 64.84
CA ASP A 567 -20.90 -0.62 66.23
C ASP A 567 -21.71 -1.70 66.99
N SER A 568 -22.20 -2.72 66.30
CA SER A 568 -22.95 -3.85 66.89
C SER A 568 -22.06 -4.91 67.54
N ALA A 569 -20.73 -4.78 67.49
CA ALA A 569 -19.82 -5.62 68.27
C ALA A 569 -19.75 -5.12 69.72
N SER A 570 -20.33 -5.90 70.65
CA SER A 570 -20.45 -5.55 72.07
C SER A 570 -19.10 -5.32 72.76
N ASN A 571 -19.09 -4.41 73.74
CA ASN A 571 -17.88 -3.92 74.44
C ASN A 571 -17.04 -5.00 75.16
N ASP A 572 -17.54 -6.21 75.33
CA ASP A 572 -16.85 -7.32 76.01
C ASP A 572 -16.11 -8.30 75.08
N THR A 573 -16.20 -8.12 73.75
CA THR A 573 -15.56 -9.03 72.77
C THR A 573 -14.43 -8.32 72.02
N PRO A 574 -13.22 -8.89 71.89
CA PRO A 574 -12.13 -8.24 71.15
C PRO A 574 -12.53 -7.94 69.70
N LYS A 575 -12.57 -6.65 69.32
CA LYS A 575 -12.87 -6.18 67.96
C LYS A 575 -11.82 -6.67 66.95
N ARG A 576 -12.00 -7.87 66.41
CA ARG A 576 -11.06 -8.50 65.47
C ARG A 576 -11.44 -8.23 64.02
N CYS A 577 -10.82 -7.22 63.45
CA CYS A 577 -10.42 -7.34 62.05
C CYS A 577 -9.31 -8.41 61.96
N TYR A 578 -9.59 -9.48 61.22
CA TYR A 578 -8.83 -10.75 61.07
C TYR A 578 -7.47 -10.84 61.78
N ASP A 579 -7.40 -11.67 62.82
CA ASP A 579 -6.15 -12.10 63.46
C ASP A 579 -6.27 -13.56 63.95
N PRO A 580 -5.55 -14.53 63.35
CA PRO A 580 -5.46 -15.90 63.84
C PRO A 580 -4.46 -16.05 65.01
N THR A 581 -3.66 -15.03 65.32
CA THR A 581 -2.78 -14.98 66.49
C THR A 581 -3.45 -14.26 67.68
N PRO A 582 -2.92 -14.40 68.91
CA PRO A 582 -3.44 -13.73 70.10
C PRO A 582 -2.63 -12.47 70.43
N ALA A 583 -2.58 -11.49 69.53
CA ALA A 583 -2.10 -10.15 69.89
C ALA A 583 -3.21 -9.37 70.62
N GLY A 584 -2.85 -8.69 71.71
CA GLY A 584 -3.81 -8.12 72.66
C GLY A 584 -4.73 -7.01 72.11
N PRO A 585 -5.89 -6.78 72.75
CA PRO A 585 -6.90 -5.84 72.25
C PRO A 585 -6.44 -4.37 72.30
N SER A 586 -6.41 -3.71 71.15
CA SER A 586 -6.40 -2.25 71.01
C SER A 586 -7.85 -1.75 71.06
N THR A 587 -8.29 -1.22 72.21
CA THR A 587 -9.70 -0.92 72.49
C THR A 587 -10.22 0.43 71.96
N THR A 588 -9.41 1.22 71.25
CA THR A 588 -9.66 2.66 71.01
C THR A 588 -9.80 3.12 69.56
N ASP A 589 -9.76 2.23 68.56
CA ASP A 589 -9.85 2.61 67.14
C ASP A 589 -10.91 1.80 66.39
N ASN A 590 -11.85 2.49 65.72
CA ASN A 590 -12.99 1.88 65.00
C ASN A 590 -12.66 1.57 63.51
N ARG A 591 -11.37 1.47 63.15
CA ARG A 591 -10.90 1.36 61.76
C ARG A 591 -9.93 0.20 61.59
N CYS A 592 -9.96 -0.39 60.41
CA CYS A 592 -9.10 -1.51 60.03
C CYS A 592 -8.55 -1.31 58.62
N PHE A 593 -7.27 -1.61 58.41
CA PHE A 593 -6.62 -1.55 57.10
C PHE A 593 -6.19 -2.95 56.67
N ILE A 594 -6.65 -3.39 55.51
CA ILE A 594 -6.30 -4.69 54.93
C ILE A 594 -5.53 -4.46 53.62
N GLY A 595 -4.29 -4.96 53.58
CA GLY A 595 -3.46 -4.98 52.39
C GLY A 595 -3.75 -6.16 51.47
N LEU A 596 -3.29 -6.07 50.22
CA LEU A 596 -3.23 -7.22 49.31
C LEU A 596 -2.57 -8.42 50.01
N ARG A 597 -3.05 -9.64 49.73
CA ARG A 597 -2.73 -10.89 50.45
C ARG A 597 -3.32 -11.00 51.87
N GLY A 598 -4.20 -10.08 52.29
CA GLY A 598 -4.92 -10.15 53.56
C GLY A 598 -4.11 -9.71 54.78
N ILE A 599 -3.00 -8.99 54.57
CA ILE A 599 -2.13 -8.54 55.67
C ILE A 599 -2.76 -7.32 56.33
N LYS A 600 -3.00 -7.40 57.64
CA LYS A 600 -3.51 -6.28 58.44
C LYS A 600 -2.41 -5.25 58.68
N ALA A 601 -2.66 -3.99 58.33
CA ALA A 601 -1.83 -2.87 58.80
C ALA A 601 -2.32 -2.40 60.18
N ALA A 602 -1.49 -1.64 60.91
CA ALA A 602 -1.94 -0.97 62.14
C ALA A 602 -3.04 0.07 61.83
N ASN A 603 -3.60 0.71 62.87
CA ASN A 603 -4.80 1.57 62.77
C ASN A 603 -4.63 2.88 61.96
N THR A 604 -3.58 3.02 61.15
CA THR A 604 -3.26 4.15 60.28
C THR A 604 -2.75 3.64 58.93
N VAL A 605 -3.07 4.36 57.85
CA VAL A 605 -2.44 4.18 56.52
C VAL A 605 -0.92 4.27 56.72
N GLN A 606 -0.18 3.22 56.35
CA GLN A 606 1.25 3.17 56.64
C GLN A 606 2.12 3.75 55.53
N THR A 607 3.22 4.38 55.94
CA THR A 607 4.33 4.72 55.04
C THR A 607 5.12 3.47 54.64
N PRO A 608 5.85 3.47 53.50
CA PRO A 608 6.22 2.23 52.79
C PRO A 608 7.21 1.28 53.48
N GLY A 609 7.74 1.65 54.66
CA GLY A 609 8.76 0.88 55.37
C GLY A 609 8.25 -0.25 56.26
N ASN A 610 6.98 -0.26 56.67
CA ASN A 610 6.52 -1.08 57.82
C ASN A 610 5.63 -2.29 57.49
N ILE A 611 5.28 -2.54 56.22
CA ILE A 611 4.52 -3.74 55.81
C ILE A 611 5.31 -4.52 54.76
N SER A 612 5.86 -5.67 55.15
CA SER A 612 6.33 -6.67 54.20
C SER A 612 5.13 -7.30 53.48
N ASN A 613 5.28 -7.63 52.19
CA ASN A 613 4.40 -8.56 51.47
C ASN A 613 2.98 -8.05 51.09
N ALA A 614 2.71 -6.75 51.02
CA ALA A 614 1.43 -6.20 50.53
C ALA A 614 1.34 -6.08 48.99
N TYR A 615 1.99 -6.97 48.24
CA TYR A 615 2.09 -6.99 46.77
C TYR A 615 2.21 -8.44 46.27
N TYR A 616 1.99 -8.68 44.96
CA TYR A 616 2.28 -9.96 44.31
C TYR A 616 3.62 -9.97 43.60
N THR A 617 4.34 -11.08 43.70
CA THR A 617 5.57 -11.32 42.96
C THR A 617 5.23 -12.01 41.64
N ILE A 618 5.54 -11.37 40.52
CA ILE A 618 5.28 -11.85 39.17
C ILE A 618 6.60 -12.23 38.52
N THR A 619 6.81 -13.51 38.24
CA THR A 619 7.86 -13.95 37.32
C THR A 619 7.35 -13.83 35.87
N GLU A 620 8.22 -13.83 34.87
CA GLU A 620 7.84 -14.15 33.48
C GLU A 620 8.04 -15.66 33.23
N ILE A 621 7.61 -16.18 32.07
CA ILE A 621 7.85 -17.59 31.72
C ILE A 621 9.38 -17.81 31.56
N PRO A 622 9.99 -18.76 32.29
CA PRO A 622 11.44 -18.89 32.36
C PRO A 622 12.02 -19.41 31.04
N LYS A 623 13.14 -18.81 30.60
CA LYS A 623 13.91 -19.24 29.42
C LYS A 623 15.40 -19.25 29.73
N THR A 624 16.09 -20.28 29.21
CA THR A 624 17.55 -20.37 29.29
C THR A 624 18.23 -19.35 28.38
N ASP A 625 19.48 -19.02 28.67
CA ASP A 625 20.26 -18.09 27.84
C ASP A 625 20.38 -18.57 26.38
N ALA A 626 20.61 -19.86 26.19
CA ALA A 626 20.71 -20.50 24.88
C ALA A 626 19.40 -20.44 24.05
N GLN A 627 18.24 -20.33 24.69
CA GLN A 627 16.97 -20.09 23.99
C GLN A 627 16.80 -18.62 23.58
N ARG A 628 17.36 -17.69 24.38
CA ARG A 628 17.20 -16.23 24.20
C ARG A 628 18.19 -15.63 23.20
N ALA A 629 19.41 -16.16 23.15
CA ALA A 629 20.50 -15.71 22.29
C ALA A 629 20.35 -16.25 20.85
N VAL A 630 19.65 -15.51 20.00
CA VAL A 630 19.37 -15.90 18.61
C VAL A 630 20.44 -15.43 17.62
N ASP A 631 20.42 -15.98 16.41
CA ASP A 631 21.44 -15.71 15.38
C ASP A 631 21.18 -14.44 14.55
N SER A 632 19.94 -13.95 14.51
CA SER A 632 19.55 -12.82 13.65
C SER A 632 18.53 -11.88 14.29
N ASP A 633 18.49 -10.63 13.81
CA ASP A 633 17.49 -9.64 14.20
C ASP A 633 16.07 -10.04 13.73
N GLU A 634 15.94 -10.75 12.60
CA GLU A 634 14.65 -11.26 12.11
C GLU A 634 14.09 -12.34 13.05
N GLU A 635 14.93 -13.27 13.50
CA GLU A 635 14.51 -14.31 14.46
C GLU A 635 14.12 -13.69 15.81
N ALA A 636 14.88 -12.70 16.29
CA ALA A 636 14.55 -11.95 17.50
C ALA A 636 13.22 -11.22 17.36
N PHE A 637 12.97 -10.57 16.23
CA PHE A 637 11.73 -9.85 15.92
C PHE A 637 10.51 -10.78 16.01
N TYR A 638 10.50 -11.91 15.30
CA TYR A 638 9.35 -12.83 15.32
C TYR A 638 9.18 -13.54 16.67
N LYS A 639 10.27 -13.95 17.34
CA LYS A 639 10.17 -14.58 18.68
C LYS A 639 9.69 -13.61 19.76
N ASN A 640 10.14 -12.35 19.75
CA ASN A 640 9.62 -11.32 20.66
C ASN A 640 8.15 -10.95 20.36
N LEU A 641 7.74 -10.97 19.09
CA LEU A 641 6.33 -10.81 18.72
C LEU A 641 5.46 -11.97 19.26
N GLN A 642 5.87 -13.22 19.06
CA GLN A 642 5.13 -14.38 19.60
C GLN A 642 5.17 -14.41 21.14
N TRP A 643 6.24 -13.92 21.76
CA TRP A 643 6.33 -13.78 23.22
C TRP A 643 5.29 -12.78 23.75
N LEU A 644 5.11 -11.63 23.09
CA LEU A 644 4.05 -10.68 23.43
C LEU A 644 2.65 -11.28 23.23
N MET A 645 2.45 -12.07 22.17
CA MET A 645 1.16 -12.70 21.88
C MET A 645 0.79 -13.79 22.91
N TYR A 646 1.72 -14.63 23.36
CA TYR A 646 1.39 -15.83 24.16
C TYR A 646 2.07 -15.96 25.53
N GLU A 647 3.11 -15.20 25.85
CA GLU A 647 3.96 -15.49 27.03
C GLU A 647 4.18 -14.31 28.00
N LYS A 648 4.17 -13.05 27.53
CA LYS A 648 4.29 -11.85 28.39
C LYS A 648 3.18 -11.84 29.45
N ARG A 649 3.52 -11.84 30.74
CA ARG A 649 2.48 -11.78 31.78
C ARG A 649 1.88 -10.38 31.89
N PHE A 650 0.58 -10.29 31.60
CA PHE A 650 -0.22 -9.09 31.84
C PHE A 650 -1.03 -9.28 33.13
N VAL A 651 -1.00 -8.28 34.01
CA VAL A 651 -1.63 -8.33 35.33
C VAL A 651 -2.43 -7.05 35.58
N ALA A 652 -3.64 -7.21 36.09
CA ALA A 652 -4.46 -6.13 36.63
C ALA A 652 -4.98 -6.52 38.02
N VAL A 653 -4.99 -5.56 38.96
CA VAL A 653 -5.51 -5.73 40.31
C VAL A 653 -6.56 -4.67 40.56
N LEU A 654 -7.78 -5.08 40.86
CA LEU A 654 -8.90 -4.21 41.22
C LEU A 654 -9.16 -4.33 42.73
N PRO A 655 -8.72 -3.35 43.56
CA PRO A 655 -9.02 -3.29 44.98
C PRO A 655 -10.42 -2.72 45.20
N VAL A 656 -11.32 -3.46 45.85
CA VAL A 656 -12.75 -3.13 45.93
C VAL A 656 -13.23 -3.16 47.38
N ARG A 657 -13.87 -2.07 47.82
CA ARG A 657 -14.54 -1.99 49.13
C ARG A 657 -16.01 -2.32 48.93
N ALA A 658 -16.46 -3.47 49.41
CA ALA A 658 -17.79 -4.02 49.14
C ALA A 658 -18.64 -4.16 50.40
N LYS A 659 -19.96 -4.05 50.26
CA LYS A 659 -20.94 -4.31 51.31
C LYS A 659 -21.94 -5.33 50.79
N LEU A 660 -22.06 -6.48 51.47
CA LEU A 660 -22.71 -7.69 50.92
C LEU A 660 -24.23 -7.60 50.77
N ALA A 661 -24.90 -6.65 51.45
CA ALA A 661 -26.27 -6.19 51.18
C ALA A 661 -26.54 -4.87 51.92
N ALA A 662 -27.56 -4.08 51.56
CA ALA A 662 -27.92 -2.82 52.24
C ALA A 662 -28.16 -3.00 53.75
N THR A 663 -28.77 -4.13 54.12
CA THR A 663 -29.08 -4.52 55.51
C THR A 663 -27.85 -4.95 56.32
N VAL A 664 -26.73 -5.25 55.67
CA VAL A 664 -25.48 -5.68 56.33
C VAL A 664 -24.74 -4.46 56.87
N ALA A 665 -24.36 -4.47 58.15
CA ALA A 665 -23.74 -3.31 58.81
C ALA A 665 -22.22 -3.18 58.57
N PHE A 666 -21.58 -4.22 58.03
CA PHE A 666 -20.12 -4.32 57.84
C PHE A 666 -19.73 -4.37 56.35
N GLU A 667 -18.43 -4.29 56.11
CA GLU A 667 -17.81 -4.14 54.79
C GLU A 667 -16.63 -5.09 54.63
N GLU A 668 -16.39 -5.55 53.40
CA GLU A 668 -15.30 -6.45 53.04
C GLU A 668 -14.29 -5.77 52.11
N ALA A 669 -13.01 -6.09 52.31
CA ALA A 669 -11.92 -5.73 51.41
C ALA A 669 -11.73 -6.85 50.39
N LEU A 670 -12.05 -6.57 49.14
CA LEU A 670 -11.91 -7.52 48.04
C LEU A 670 -10.75 -7.11 47.12
N PHE A 671 -10.03 -8.09 46.60
CA PHE A 671 -9.01 -7.90 45.57
C PHE A 671 -9.30 -8.86 44.42
N ILE A 672 -9.68 -8.30 43.28
CA ILE A 672 -9.89 -9.07 42.05
C ILE A 672 -8.61 -8.93 41.22
N THR A 673 -7.85 -10.03 41.14
CA THR A 673 -6.60 -10.09 40.38
C THR A 673 -6.82 -10.90 39.11
N ALA A 674 -6.43 -10.34 37.97
CA ALA A 674 -6.49 -11.01 36.68
C ALA A 674 -5.08 -11.14 36.09
N ILE A 675 -4.74 -12.33 35.58
CA ILE A 675 -3.45 -12.61 34.94
C ILE A 675 -3.68 -13.32 33.61
N GLY A 676 -3.08 -12.80 32.55
CA GLY A 676 -3.05 -13.43 31.22
C GLY A 676 -1.61 -13.63 30.74
N ASN A 677 -1.31 -14.83 30.23
CA ASN A 677 -0.06 -15.12 29.52
C ASN A 677 -0.20 -14.66 28.07
N GLY A 678 0.48 -13.56 27.74
CA GLY A 678 0.39 -12.86 26.47
C GLY A 678 -0.94 -12.15 26.24
N LEU A 679 -1.04 -11.43 25.12
CA LEU A 679 -2.30 -10.84 24.67
C LEU A 679 -3.40 -11.90 24.49
N VAL A 680 -3.05 -13.11 24.02
CA VAL A 680 -3.97 -14.24 23.87
C VAL A 680 -4.54 -14.72 25.21
N GLY A 681 -3.75 -14.73 26.28
CA GLY A 681 -4.25 -15.01 27.63
C GLY A 681 -5.24 -13.94 28.10
N MET A 682 -4.94 -12.65 27.87
CA MET A 682 -5.86 -11.55 28.22
C MET A 682 -7.17 -11.57 27.43
N LEU A 683 -7.16 -12.04 26.17
CA LEU A 683 -8.36 -12.19 25.32
C LEU A 683 -9.27 -13.32 25.77
N ASN A 684 -8.68 -14.40 26.30
CA ASN A 684 -9.39 -15.56 26.84
C ASN A 684 -9.60 -15.47 28.36
N LEU A 685 -9.39 -14.29 28.95
CA LEU A 685 -9.48 -14.06 30.38
C LEU A 685 -10.93 -14.17 30.86
N LYS A 686 -11.22 -15.28 31.54
CA LYS A 686 -12.49 -15.56 32.20
C LYS A 686 -12.25 -16.37 33.48
N PRO A 687 -13.20 -16.35 34.43
CA PRO A 687 -13.25 -17.34 35.49
C PRO A 687 -13.20 -18.77 34.93
N ASN A 688 -12.24 -19.58 35.40
CA ASN A 688 -12.40 -21.02 35.34
C ASN A 688 -13.41 -21.39 36.43
N CYS A 689 -14.53 -22.00 36.05
CA CYS A 689 -15.73 -22.06 36.87
C CYS A 689 -16.60 -23.24 36.42
N ASN A 690 -16.64 -24.32 37.21
CA ASN A 690 -17.64 -25.35 37.05
C ASN A 690 -19.03 -24.79 37.42
N PRO A 691 -20.08 -24.97 36.58
CA PRO A 691 -21.43 -24.49 36.86
C PRO A 691 -22.00 -24.88 38.23
N THR A 692 -21.52 -25.98 38.83
CA THR A 692 -21.97 -26.44 40.16
C THR A 692 -21.03 -26.07 41.32
N SER A 693 -19.84 -25.54 41.07
CA SER A 693 -18.82 -25.32 42.12
C SER A 693 -17.87 -24.14 41.87
N CYS A 694 -18.30 -23.11 41.14
CA CYS A 694 -17.50 -21.94 40.73
C CYS A 694 -16.55 -21.38 41.81
N ALA A 695 -17.01 -21.25 43.05
CA ALA A 695 -16.19 -20.72 44.15
C ALA A 695 -15.00 -21.61 44.56
N ALA A 696 -15.04 -22.91 44.26
CA ALA A 696 -13.95 -23.86 44.48
C ALA A 696 -12.89 -23.82 43.36
N ASP A 697 -13.24 -23.34 42.16
CA ASP A 697 -12.31 -23.12 41.04
C ASP A 697 -11.64 -21.72 41.08
N ASN A 698 -11.86 -20.95 42.16
CA ASN A 698 -11.30 -19.61 42.31
C ASN A 698 -9.77 -19.58 42.22
N GLY A 699 -9.20 -18.84 41.28
CA GLY A 699 -7.76 -18.81 41.04
C GLY A 699 -7.21 -20.05 40.33
N ARG A 700 -8.06 -20.92 39.76
CA ARG A 700 -7.65 -22.05 38.92
C ARG A 700 -7.29 -21.56 37.52
N TRP A 701 -6.17 -22.02 36.97
CA TRP A 701 -5.76 -21.68 35.61
C TRP A 701 -6.72 -22.29 34.57
N THR A 702 -6.90 -21.62 33.43
CA THR A 702 -7.92 -21.99 32.43
C THR A 702 -7.46 -23.15 31.56
N ILE A 703 -6.20 -23.14 31.09
CA ILE A 703 -5.61 -24.19 30.27
C ILE A 703 -4.88 -25.20 31.16
N ASP A 704 -3.99 -24.74 32.06
CA ASP A 704 -3.36 -25.59 33.06
C ASP A 704 -4.28 -25.86 34.27
N ASN A 705 -5.44 -26.46 33.97
CA ASN A 705 -6.53 -26.63 34.93
C ASN A 705 -6.23 -27.61 36.07
N ALA A 706 -5.04 -28.19 36.16
CA ALA A 706 -4.60 -28.95 37.32
C ALA A 706 -4.16 -28.04 38.49
N ASN A 707 -3.77 -26.79 38.20
CA ASN A 707 -3.06 -25.92 39.13
C ASN A 707 -3.87 -24.66 39.51
N TYR A 708 -3.63 -24.20 40.74
CA TYR A 708 -4.19 -22.96 41.28
C TYR A 708 -3.08 -21.93 41.46
N VAL A 709 -3.37 -20.67 41.09
CA VAL A 709 -2.44 -19.56 41.21
C VAL A 709 -2.04 -19.26 42.66
N LYS A 710 -2.94 -19.58 43.60
CA LYS A 710 -2.78 -19.38 45.04
C LYS A 710 -3.55 -20.43 45.84
N THR A 711 -3.00 -20.90 46.95
CA THR A 711 -3.69 -21.75 47.94
C THR A 711 -4.18 -20.91 49.13
N TYR A 712 -5.50 -20.90 49.38
CA TYR A 712 -6.13 -20.10 50.43
C TYR A 712 -6.08 -20.79 51.81
N SER A 713 -4.89 -20.87 52.41
CA SER A 713 -4.71 -21.46 53.75
C SER A 713 -4.34 -20.44 54.84
N ALA A 714 -3.69 -19.33 54.49
CA ALA A 714 -3.34 -18.25 55.43
C ALA A 714 -3.13 -16.90 54.73
N ALA A 715 -3.38 -15.81 55.45
CA ALA A 715 -3.00 -14.46 55.04
C ALA A 715 -1.47 -14.30 54.89
N GLY A 716 -1.04 -13.37 54.06
CA GLY A 716 0.36 -13.08 53.77
C GLY A 716 1.04 -14.02 52.77
N SER A 717 0.35 -15.05 52.27
CA SER A 717 0.81 -15.92 51.17
C SER A 717 0.91 -15.16 49.83
N ASP A 718 1.98 -15.37 49.06
CA ASP A 718 2.15 -14.84 47.69
C ASP A 718 1.39 -15.72 46.67
N LEU A 719 1.52 -15.45 45.37
CA LEU A 719 1.11 -16.41 44.34
C LEU A 719 2.02 -17.65 44.42
N THR A 720 1.43 -18.84 44.49
CA THR A 720 2.14 -20.10 44.70
C THR A 720 2.56 -20.78 43.39
N TYR A 721 1.82 -20.53 42.30
CA TYR A 721 2.11 -21.12 40.99
C TYR A 721 1.68 -20.19 39.85
N LEU A 722 2.61 -19.88 38.96
CA LEU A 722 2.33 -19.10 37.76
C LEU A 722 2.50 -20.01 36.54
N SER A 723 1.40 -20.24 35.79
CA SER A 723 1.37 -21.14 34.65
C SER A 723 2.43 -20.76 33.61
N ASN A 724 3.19 -21.74 33.14
CA ASN A 724 4.12 -21.61 32.03
C ASN A 724 3.47 -21.98 30.68
N THR A 725 2.17 -22.27 30.67
CA THR A 725 1.42 -22.59 29.45
C THR A 725 1.17 -21.31 28.65
N PRO A 726 1.61 -21.21 27.38
CA PRO A 726 1.40 -20.00 26.59
C PRO A 726 -0.08 -19.78 26.24
N GLY A 727 -0.56 -18.53 26.35
CA GLY A 727 -1.96 -18.16 26.12
C GLY A 727 -2.93 -18.54 27.24
N ASP A 728 -2.43 -19.01 28.38
CA ASP A 728 -3.23 -19.34 29.58
C ASP A 728 -3.71 -18.08 30.33
N SER A 729 -4.75 -18.21 31.15
CA SER A 729 -5.31 -17.11 31.95
C SER A 729 -5.92 -17.58 33.26
N VAL A 730 -5.94 -16.69 34.24
CA VAL A 730 -6.55 -16.93 35.55
C VAL A 730 -7.18 -15.66 36.12
N MET A 731 -8.32 -15.84 36.79
CA MET A 731 -8.97 -14.83 37.61
C MET A 731 -8.99 -15.31 39.07
N LEU A 732 -8.49 -14.47 39.96
CA LEU A 732 -8.31 -14.69 41.39
C LEU A 732 -9.16 -13.66 42.13
N LEU A 733 -10.18 -14.13 42.86
CA LEU A 733 -10.93 -13.32 43.81
C LEU A 733 -10.40 -13.57 45.21
N GLU A 734 -10.03 -12.52 45.93
CA GLU A 734 -9.73 -12.60 47.35
C GLU A 734 -10.63 -11.67 48.14
N GLY A 735 -11.15 -12.15 49.25
CA GLY A 735 -11.95 -11.36 50.20
C GLY A 735 -11.37 -11.48 51.60
N TRP A 736 -11.40 -10.37 52.33
CA TRP A 736 -10.84 -10.24 53.67
C TRP A 736 -11.64 -9.20 54.46
N GLY A 737 -11.93 -9.50 55.73
CA GLY A 737 -12.77 -8.65 56.57
C GLY A 737 -13.50 -9.47 57.63
N PHE A 738 -14.83 -9.43 57.61
CA PHE A 738 -15.71 -10.01 58.62
C PHE A 738 -16.47 -11.24 58.09
N GLY A 739 -17.06 -12.01 59.01
CA GLY A 739 -17.90 -13.16 58.68
C GLY A 739 -19.34 -12.77 58.35
N ALA A 740 -20.19 -13.76 58.06
CA ALA A 740 -21.59 -13.58 57.64
C ALA A 740 -22.48 -12.70 58.54
N ASP A 741 -22.10 -12.54 59.82
CA ASP A 741 -22.81 -11.79 60.86
C ASP A 741 -22.08 -10.52 61.33
N GLY A 742 -20.89 -10.23 60.79
CA GLY A 742 -20.07 -9.08 61.20
C GLY A 742 -19.33 -9.24 62.53
N GLN A 743 -19.47 -10.39 63.20
CA GLN A 743 -18.82 -10.70 64.48
C GLN A 743 -17.81 -11.85 64.36
N GLN A 744 -17.98 -12.74 63.37
CA GLN A 744 -17.05 -13.82 63.08
C GLN A 744 -15.87 -13.34 62.20
N ALA A 745 -14.78 -14.12 62.17
CA ALA A 745 -13.71 -13.92 61.21
C ALA A 745 -14.18 -14.25 59.78
N PHE A 746 -13.49 -13.71 58.77
CA PHE A 746 -13.78 -13.95 57.35
C PHE A 746 -13.98 -15.45 57.01
N GLN A 747 -15.11 -15.77 56.38
CA GLN A 747 -15.49 -17.14 55.99
C GLN A 747 -15.53 -17.30 54.47
N VAL A 748 -14.47 -17.90 53.92
CA VAL A 748 -14.35 -18.28 52.50
C VAL A 748 -15.59 -19.04 52.00
N THR A 749 -16.09 -19.98 52.81
CA THR A 749 -17.23 -20.87 52.48
C THR A 749 -18.58 -20.17 52.38
N PHE A 750 -18.72 -18.93 52.88
CA PHE A 750 -19.95 -18.15 52.81
C PHE A 750 -19.82 -16.95 51.86
N VAL A 751 -18.74 -16.17 52.02
CA VAL A 751 -18.58 -14.91 51.29
C VAL A 751 -18.24 -15.17 49.82
N TYR A 752 -17.38 -16.15 49.50
CA TYR A 752 -17.01 -16.38 48.09
C TYR A 752 -18.20 -16.85 47.23
N PRO A 753 -19.07 -17.78 47.65
CA PRO A 753 -20.27 -18.12 46.88
C PRO A 753 -21.17 -16.90 46.55
N ALA A 754 -21.37 -16.00 47.51
CA ALA A 754 -22.17 -14.78 47.31
C ALA A 754 -21.50 -13.77 46.37
N LEU A 755 -20.16 -13.60 46.44
CA LEU A 755 -19.42 -12.76 45.50
C LEU A 755 -19.38 -13.38 44.09
N TRP A 756 -19.26 -14.71 43.99
CA TRP A 756 -19.24 -15.41 42.70
C TRP A 756 -20.58 -15.33 41.97
N SER A 757 -21.73 -15.34 42.66
CA SER A 757 -23.03 -15.09 42.01
C SER A 757 -23.19 -13.66 41.48
N LEU A 758 -22.40 -12.69 41.96
CA LEU A 758 -22.35 -11.33 41.42
C LEU A 758 -21.46 -11.24 40.16
N ILE A 759 -20.26 -11.82 40.22
CA ILE A 759 -19.28 -11.82 39.12
C ILE A 759 -19.76 -12.71 37.97
N VAL A 760 -20.33 -13.87 38.30
CA VAL A 760 -20.78 -14.91 37.37
C VAL A 760 -22.16 -15.42 37.80
N PRO A 761 -23.25 -14.68 37.48
CA PRO A 761 -24.61 -15.14 37.74
C PRO A 761 -25.03 -16.31 36.85
N SER A 762 -24.32 -16.58 35.74
CA SER A 762 -24.61 -17.68 34.82
C SER A 762 -23.33 -18.24 34.19
N PRO A 763 -22.67 -19.24 34.82
CA PRO A 763 -21.40 -19.82 34.36
C PRO A 763 -21.40 -20.31 32.91
N ASP A 764 -22.54 -20.83 32.43
CA ASP A 764 -22.67 -21.38 31.08
C ASP A 764 -22.67 -20.32 29.95
N LEU A 765 -22.74 -19.02 30.30
CA LEU A 765 -22.97 -17.92 29.36
C LEU A 765 -21.87 -16.82 29.38
N ILE A 766 -20.72 -17.08 30.01
CA ILE A 766 -19.60 -16.11 30.10
C ILE A 766 -18.80 -16.04 28.79
N TYR A 767 -18.53 -14.84 28.30
CA TYR A 767 -17.59 -14.63 27.18
C TYR A 767 -16.17 -14.27 27.64
N GLY A 768 -16.04 -13.44 28.67
CA GLY A 768 -14.76 -13.06 29.27
C GLY A 768 -14.71 -11.58 29.66
N MET A 769 -13.58 -11.12 30.19
CA MET A 769 -13.38 -9.72 30.58
C MET A 769 -13.18 -8.75 29.41
N LEU A 770 -12.96 -9.27 28.19
CA LEU A 770 -12.90 -8.45 26.98
C LEU A 770 -14.15 -8.66 26.11
N PRO A 771 -14.69 -7.60 25.48
CA PRO A 771 -15.89 -7.67 24.65
C PRO A 771 -15.85 -8.79 23.62
N PRO A 772 -16.93 -9.58 23.45
CA PRO A 772 -16.94 -10.73 22.55
C PRO A 772 -16.59 -10.37 21.10
N VAL A 773 -17.08 -9.22 20.63
CA VAL A 773 -16.78 -8.69 19.29
C VAL A 773 -15.28 -8.42 19.08
N ILE A 774 -14.53 -8.12 20.15
CA ILE A 774 -13.08 -7.99 20.12
C ILE A 774 -12.45 -9.39 20.27
N SER A 775 -12.68 -10.08 21.38
CA SER A 775 -11.97 -11.32 21.74
C SER A 775 -12.11 -12.43 20.69
N LEU A 776 -13.27 -12.54 20.04
CA LEU A 776 -13.53 -13.55 19.00
C LEU A 776 -12.91 -13.23 17.63
N ASN A 777 -12.61 -11.96 17.34
CA ASN A 777 -12.04 -11.55 16.05
C ASN A 777 -10.51 -11.28 16.11
N VAL A 778 -9.94 -11.15 17.31
CA VAL A 778 -8.50 -10.90 17.51
C VAL A 778 -7.53 -12.05 17.10
N PRO A 779 -7.92 -13.33 16.88
CA PRO A 779 -7.01 -14.31 16.27
C PRO A 779 -6.39 -13.85 14.94
N VAL A 780 -6.99 -12.87 14.24
CA VAL A 780 -6.38 -12.19 13.09
C VAL A 780 -5.03 -11.53 13.39
N LEU A 781 -4.80 -11.05 14.62
CA LEU A 781 -3.51 -10.49 15.03
C LEU A 781 -2.43 -11.56 15.18
N GLU A 782 -2.80 -12.82 15.50
CA GLU A 782 -1.86 -13.95 15.44
C GLU A 782 -1.39 -14.20 13.99
N ARG A 783 -2.23 -13.91 13.00
CA ARG A 783 -1.91 -14.01 11.56
C ARG A 783 -1.02 -12.88 11.04
N LEU A 784 -0.83 -11.79 11.81
CA LEU A 784 0.29 -10.86 11.62
C LEU A 784 1.62 -11.45 12.10
N GLY A 785 1.63 -12.52 12.90
CA GLY A 785 2.82 -13.31 13.15
C GLY A 785 3.05 -14.33 12.04
N PHE A 786 2.14 -15.30 11.94
CA PHE A 786 2.26 -16.49 11.09
C PHE A 786 0.93 -16.82 10.42
N THR A 787 0.93 -17.04 9.11
CA THR A 787 -0.29 -17.28 8.30
C THR A 787 -0.70 -18.76 8.33
N THR A 788 -0.80 -19.32 9.53
CA THR A 788 -1.19 -20.72 9.81
C THR A 788 -2.54 -20.77 10.52
N SER A 789 -3.13 -21.95 10.69
CA SER A 789 -4.25 -22.17 11.64
C SER A 789 -3.79 -22.56 13.05
N THR A 790 -2.53 -22.94 13.20
CA THR A 790 -1.91 -23.33 14.47
C THR A 790 -1.48 -22.10 15.28
N LYS A 791 -1.43 -22.26 16.60
CA LYS A 791 -0.80 -21.29 17.50
C LYS A 791 0.72 -21.43 17.40
N VAL A 792 1.42 -20.38 16.98
CA VAL A 792 2.89 -20.39 16.84
C VAL A 792 3.50 -19.70 18.06
N ILE A 793 3.72 -20.46 19.13
CA ILE A 793 4.47 -19.98 20.30
C ILE A 793 5.95 -19.75 19.94
N PRO A 794 6.73 -18.96 20.71
CA PRO A 794 8.14 -18.65 20.40
C PRO A 794 9.04 -19.86 20.05
N ASP A 795 8.83 -20.99 20.71
CA ASP A 795 9.61 -22.22 20.44
C ASP A 795 9.26 -22.90 19.10
N LEU A 796 8.09 -22.58 18.53
CA LEU A 796 7.62 -23.06 17.22
C LEU A 796 7.92 -22.09 16.06
N VAL A 797 8.54 -20.93 16.32
CA VAL A 797 8.89 -19.95 15.27
C VAL A 797 9.78 -20.56 14.20
N ASN A 798 10.79 -21.35 14.60
CA ASN A 798 11.79 -21.88 13.68
C ASN A 798 11.22 -23.04 12.82
N SER A 799 10.23 -23.79 13.32
CA SER A 799 9.54 -24.84 12.55
C SER A 799 8.48 -24.28 11.59
N ASN A 800 7.95 -23.07 11.84
CA ASN A 800 6.95 -22.40 11.00
C ASN A 800 7.54 -21.23 10.19
N TRP A 801 8.88 -21.14 10.07
CA TRP A 801 9.59 -19.99 9.48
C TRP A 801 9.20 -19.65 8.04
N SER A 802 8.80 -20.65 7.25
CA SER A 802 8.31 -20.50 5.88
C SER A 802 6.90 -19.87 5.80
N GLN A 803 6.16 -19.85 6.91
CA GLN A 803 4.79 -19.34 7.02
C GLN A 803 4.72 -18.03 7.84
N ARG A 804 5.87 -17.40 8.11
CA ARG A 804 5.94 -16.10 8.78
C ARG A 804 5.39 -14.98 7.88
N ASN A 805 4.70 -14.03 8.48
CA ASN A 805 4.12 -12.90 7.75
C ASN A 805 5.18 -11.81 7.52
N THR A 806 5.71 -11.73 6.30
CA THR A 806 6.78 -10.81 5.90
C THR A 806 6.30 -9.39 5.58
N LEU A 807 4.99 -9.12 5.63
CA LEU A 807 4.44 -7.76 5.61
C LEU A 807 4.57 -7.06 6.97
N THR A 808 4.68 -7.82 8.05
CA THR A 808 4.66 -7.32 9.44
C THR A 808 5.78 -6.33 9.77
N PRO A 809 7.04 -6.48 9.31
CA PRO A 809 8.08 -5.45 9.49
C PRO A 809 7.65 -4.06 8.99
N LEU A 810 6.96 -3.97 7.85
CA LEU A 810 6.44 -2.71 7.31
C LEU A 810 5.32 -2.13 8.21
N VAL A 811 4.41 -2.98 8.69
CA VAL A 811 3.33 -2.58 9.61
C VAL A 811 3.90 -2.04 10.92
N VAL A 812 4.91 -2.71 11.50
CA VAL A 812 5.53 -2.26 12.76
C VAL A 812 6.41 -1.02 12.55
N ALA A 813 7.10 -0.88 11.42
CA ALA A 813 7.85 0.34 11.09
C ALA A 813 6.94 1.57 11.01
N LEU A 814 5.73 1.41 10.42
CA LEU A 814 4.69 2.45 10.38
C LEU A 814 4.10 2.73 11.77
N ALA A 815 3.81 1.68 12.55
CA ALA A 815 3.33 1.82 13.92
C ALA A 815 4.33 2.57 14.81
N LYS A 816 5.63 2.29 14.68
CA LYS A 816 6.72 3.04 15.33
C LYS A 816 6.81 4.47 14.82
N ALA A 817 6.58 4.71 13.53
CA ALA A 817 6.59 6.06 12.97
C ALA A 817 5.44 6.93 13.51
N MET A 818 4.27 6.33 13.76
CA MET A 818 3.17 6.99 14.46
C MET A 818 3.50 7.24 15.94
N ASP A 819 3.96 6.22 16.67
CA ASP A 819 4.32 6.30 18.10
C ASP A 819 5.38 7.39 18.37
N ASP A 820 6.45 7.41 17.58
CA ASP A 820 7.54 8.39 17.64
C ASP A 820 7.10 9.83 17.29
N GLN A 821 5.84 10.04 16.86
CA GLN A 821 5.30 11.33 16.41
C GLN A 821 4.03 11.78 17.16
N VAL A 822 3.63 11.08 18.23
CA VAL A 822 2.59 11.55 19.17
C VAL A 822 3.13 12.75 19.97
N SER A 823 2.34 13.83 20.11
CA SER A 823 2.76 14.97 20.94
C SER A 823 2.55 14.70 22.43
N GLY A 824 3.27 15.43 23.29
CA GLY A 824 2.98 15.44 24.74
C GLY A 824 1.52 15.77 25.04
N GLN A 825 0.94 15.08 26.04
CA GLN A 825 -0.50 15.11 26.34
C GLN A 825 -1.07 16.51 26.63
N GLN A 826 -0.25 17.42 27.17
CA GLN A 826 -0.60 18.80 27.51
C GLN A 826 -0.19 19.83 26.44
N THR A 827 0.33 19.40 25.27
CA THR A 827 0.73 20.32 24.20
C THR A 827 -0.51 20.99 23.58
N ALA A 828 -0.52 22.32 23.51
CA ALA A 828 -1.53 23.08 22.79
C ALA A 828 -1.53 22.68 21.30
N GLY A 829 -2.69 22.30 20.75
CA GLY A 829 -2.77 21.74 19.40
C GLY A 829 -2.28 20.29 19.30
N PHE A 830 -2.59 19.46 20.31
CA PHE A 830 -2.27 18.03 20.39
C PHE A 830 -2.32 17.27 19.05
N LYS A 831 -1.27 16.49 18.78
CA LYS A 831 -0.99 15.75 17.54
C LYS A 831 -1.10 14.25 17.77
N ASN A 832 -2.01 13.61 17.03
CA ASN A 832 -2.24 12.18 17.08
C ASN A 832 -2.17 11.58 15.66
N PRO A 833 -1.02 10.98 15.26
CA PRO A 833 -0.86 10.37 13.94
C PRO A 833 -1.60 9.04 13.78
N TYR A 834 -2.04 8.38 14.87
CA TYR A 834 -2.80 7.12 14.77
C TYR A 834 -4.16 7.28 14.09
N THR A 835 -4.71 8.51 14.00
CA THR A 835 -5.96 8.76 13.28
C THR A 835 -5.89 8.35 11.81
N LEU A 836 -4.71 8.37 11.19
CA LEU A 836 -4.54 7.93 9.81
C LEU A 836 -4.79 6.43 9.65
N LEU A 837 -4.34 5.61 10.62
CA LEU A 837 -4.59 4.18 10.60
C LEU A 837 -6.06 3.86 10.85
N THR A 838 -6.70 4.57 11.79
CA THR A 838 -8.12 4.34 12.13
C THR A 838 -9.07 4.81 11.03
N ASN A 839 -8.78 5.94 10.38
CA ASN A 839 -9.58 6.42 9.25
C ASN A 839 -9.42 5.48 8.05
N LEU A 840 -8.19 4.99 7.78
CA LEU A 840 -7.95 4.01 6.72
C LEU A 840 -8.70 2.70 6.99
N SER A 841 -8.67 2.20 8.24
CA SER A 841 -9.37 0.97 8.58
C SER A 841 -10.88 1.12 8.49
N GLU A 842 -11.42 2.27 8.91
CA GLU A 842 -12.85 2.57 8.82
C GLU A 842 -13.32 2.55 7.36
N ILE A 843 -12.67 3.33 6.49
CA ILE A 843 -12.98 3.42 5.05
C ILE A 843 -12.98 2.02 4.40
N LEU A 844 -11.95 1.22 4.70
CA LEU A 844 -11.81 -0.13 4.15
C LEU A 844 -12.79 -1.15 4.75
N SER A 845 -13.45 -0.81 5.86
CA SER A 845 -14.48 -1.63 6.52
C SER A 845 -15.91 -1.28 6.11
N ARG A 846 -16.15 -0.14 5.44
CA ARG A 846 -17.49 0.24 4.93
C ARG A 846 -17.96 -0.77 3.85
N PRO A 847 -19.27 -1.09 3.78
CA PRO A 847 -20.42 -0.53 4.52
C PRO A 847 -20.71 -1.26 5.85
N LEU A 848 -19.78 -2.06 6.38
CA LEU A 848 -20.04 -2.75 7.65
C LEU A 848 -20.18 -1.72 8.79
N VAL A 849 -19.49 -0.57 8.70
CA VAL A 849 -19.60 0.56 9.63
C VAL A 849 -20.84 1.41 9.30
N PHE A 850 -21.60 1.83 10.31
CA PHE A 850 -22.76 2.72 10.17
C PHE A 850 -22.97 3.54 11.44
N PHE A 851 -23.79 4.60 11.38
CA PHE A 851 -24.19 5.36 12.58
C PHE A 851 -25.66 5.07 12.94
N GLY A 852 -25.95 4.70 14.19
CA GLY A 852 -27.30 4.33 14.59
C GLY A 852 -27.55 4.31 16.11
N PRO A 853 -28.83 4.28 16.54
CA PRO A 853 -29.21 4.15 17.94
C PRO A 853 -28.83 2.78 18.51
N ASP A 854 -28.57 2.73 19.82
CA ASP A 854 -28.51 1.48 20.56
C ASP A 854 -29.89 0.85 20.73
N THR A 855 -30.04 -0.41 20.31
CA THR A 855 -31.29 -1.17 20.48
C THR A 855 -31.16 -2.30 21.50
N THR A 856 -29.99 -2.46 22.16
CA THR A 856 -29.74 -3.52 23.16
C THR A 856 -30.49 -3.38 24.48
N ALA A 857 -30.97 -2.18 24.83
CA ALA A 857 -31.70 -1.96 26.08
C ALA A 857 -33.16 -2.45 25.98
N THR A 858 -33.46 -3.57 26.65
CA THR A 858 -34.84 -4.07 26.79
C THR A 858 -35.70 -3.11 27.61
N ASN A 859 -36.47 -2.27 26.91
CA ASN A 859 -37.13 -1.03 27.38
C ASN A 859 -36.16 0.11 27.74
N PRO A 860 -36.28 1.23 27.01
CA PRO A 860 -36.88 2.39 27.67
C PRO A 860 -37.95 3.09 26.80
N THR A 861 -39.04 3.53 27.45
CA THR A 861 -39.98 4.51 26.87
C THR A 861 -39.49 5.95 27.03
N ASN A 862 -38.51 6.17 27.92
CA ASN A 862 -37.85 7.46 28.20
C ASN A 862 -36.61 7.18 29.10
N PRO A 863 -35.39 7.73 28.86
CA PRO A 863 -34.97 8.53 27.71
C PRO A 863 -34.85 7.71 26.42
N ALA A 864 -34.70 8.42 25.29
CA ALA A 864 -34.40 7.78 24.00
C ALA A 864 -32.99 7.14 24.01
N PRO A 865 -32.77 6.01 23.32
CA PRO A 865 -31.45 5.38 23.28
C PRO A 865 -30.38 6.27 22.62
N PRO A 866 -29.13 6.27 23.12
CA PRO A 866 -28.05 7.04 22.52
C PRO A 866 -27.64 6.45 21.16
N SER A 867 -27.25 7.32 20.22
CA SER A 867 -26.72 6.93 18.90
C SER A 867 -25.20 7.04 18.84
N PHE A 868 -24.56 6.08 18.18
CA PHE A 868 -23.11 6.04 17.98
C PHE A 868 -22.73 5.22 16.74
N THR A 869 -21.45 5.26 16.38
CA THR A 869 -20.87 4.45 15.30
C THR A 869 -20.84 2.97 15.70
N GLN A 870 -21.48 2.13 14.89
CA GLN A 870 -21.63 0.69 15.06
C GLN A 870 -21.04 -0.05 13.85
N VAL A 871 -20.79 -1.36 13.98
CA VAL A 871 -20.39 -2.23 12.86
C VAL A 871 -21.32 -3.44 12.80
N ARG A 872 -21.73 -3.85 11.60
CA ARG A 872 -22.77 -4.85 11.33
C ARG A 872 -22.27 -6.28 11.58
N ILE A 873 -22.88 -6.96 12.55
CA ILE A 873 -22.54 -8.32 13.00
C ILE A 873 -23.75 -9.26 12.95
N VAL A 874 -23.50 -10.56 12.73
CA VAL A 874 -24.50 -11.54 12.26
C VAL A 874 -25.71 -11.63 13.19
N GLY A 875 -26.91 -11.57 12.62
CA GLY A 875 -28.16 -11.85 13.33
C GLY A 875 -28.65 -10.76 14.30
N MET A 876 -27.89 -9.68 14.50
CA MET A 876 -28.18 -8.71 15.55
C MET A 876 -28.91 -7.46 15.03
N ALA A 877 -30.21 -7.37 15.35
CA ALA A 877 -30.99 -6.13 15.22
C ALA A 877 -30.63 -5.08 16.28
N ASP A 878 -29.96 -5.51 17.35
CA ASP A 878 -29.86 -4.74 18.60
C ASP A 878 -28.52 -3.98 18.79
N GLY A 879 -27.48 -4.30 18.01
CA GLY A 879 -26.15 -3.72 18.16
C GLY A 879 -25.26 -4.42 19.20
N PHE A 880 -23.98 -4.03 19.27
CA PHE A 880 -22.86 -4.81 19.85
C PHE A 880 -22.95 -5.35 21.28
N ARG A 881 -23.91 -4.90 22.07
CA ARG A 881 -24.03 -5.25 23.49
C ARG A 881 -25.17 -6.24 23.78
N ASN A 882 -25.78 -6.86 22.75
CA ASN A 882 -26.89 -7.79 22.93
C ASN A 882 -26.54 -8.89 23.96
N PRO A 883 -27.18 -8.92 25.14
CA PRO A 883 -26.83 -9.83 26.22
C PRO A 883 -27.23 -11.29 25.93
N VAL A 884 -28.07 -11.52 24.91
CA VAL A 884 -28.58 -12.84 24.48
C VAL A 884 -27.80 -13.40 23.30
N ALA A 885 -27.06 -12.56 22.55
CA ALA A 885 -26.28 -12.97 21.39
C ALA A 885 -25.23 -14.04 21.72
N SER A 886 -25.20 -15.10 20.93
CA SER A 886 -24.24 -16.20 20.96
C SER A 886 -22.91 -15.83 20.31
N VAL A 887 -21.90 -16.71 20.45
CA VAL A 887 -20.57 -16.55 19.83
C VAL A 887 -20.67 -16.30 18.32
N MET A 888 -21.63 -16.90 17.60
CA MET A 888 -21.75 -16.75 16.15
C MET A 888 -22.23 -15.36 15.71
N GLU A 889 -22.96 -14.65 16.57
CA GLU A 889 -23.57 -13.36 16.24
C GLU A 889 -22.57 -12.20 16.36
N TYR A 890 -21.44 -12.40 17.04
CA TYR A 890 -20.36 -11.42 17.19
C TYR A 890 -19.34 -11.35 16.03
N TYR A 891 -19.53 -12.15 14.97
CA TYR A 891 -18.74 -12.03 13.74
C TYR A 891 -19.43 -11.08 12.75
N PRO A 892 -18.68 -10.34 11.89
CA PRO A 892 -19.28 -9.39 10.95
C PRO A 892 -20.19 -10.05 9.90
N ILE A 893 -21.23 -9.34 9.46
CA ILE A 893 -22.19 -9.87 8.46
C ILE A 893 -21.53 -10.04 7.09
N THR A 894 -21.71 -11.24 6.52
CA THR A 894 -21.60 -11.49 5.06
C THR A 894 -22.79 -12.31 4.56
N SER A 895 -24.00 -12.01 5.04
CA SER A 895 -25.15 -12.94 5.08
C SER A 895 -25.32 -13.83 3.85
N SER A 896 -25.43 -15.14 4.08
CA SER A 896 -25.99 -16.10 3.12
C SER A 896 -27.50 -15.81 2.95
N GLY A 897 -27.83 -14.88 2.05
CA GLY A 897 -29.17 -14.35 1.84
C GLY A 897 -29.19 -13.30 0.73
N ALA A 898 -30.33 -12.63 0.55
CA ALA A 898 -30.59 -11.77 -0.63
C ALA A 898 -29.85 -10.41 -0.67
N GLN A 899 -29.07 -10.06 0.36
CA GLN A 899 -28.27 -8.82 0.43
C GLN A 899 -26.91 -9.08 1.09
N GLU A 900 -25.90 -9.43 0.30
CA GLU A 900 -24.55 -9.67 0.81
C GLU A 900 -23.77 -8.35 0.93
N TYR A 901 -23.37 -7.95 2.15
CA TYR A 901 -22.45 -6.82 2.34
C TYR A 901 -21.02 -7.20 1.95
N ARG A 902 -20.41 -6.36 1.11
CA ARG A 902 -19.04 -6.53 0.63
C ARG A 902 -18.27 -5.24 0.84
N THR A 903 -17.17 -5.36 1.58
CA THR A 903 -16.16 -4.29 1.67
C THR A 903 -15.42 -4.15 0.36
N LEU A 904 -14.73 -3.02 0.16
CA LEU A 904 -13.87 -2.87 -1.02
C LEU A 904 -12.74 -3.91 -1.03
N ILE A 905 -12.23 -4.31 0.14
CA ILE A 905 -11.25 -5.39 0.26
C ILE A 905 -11.82 -6.73 -0.24
N SER A 906 -13.08 -7.05 0.08
CA SER A 906 -13.74 -8.23 -0.50
C SER A 906 -13.77 -8.15 -2.03
N VAL A 907 -14.26 -7.05 -2.60
CA VAL A 907 -14.36 -6.90 -4.07
C VAL A 907 -12.99 -6.91 -4.77
N LEU A 908 -11.95 -6.37 -4.12
CA LEU A 908 -10.59 -6.40 -4.63
C LEU A 908 -9.92 -7.78 -4.48
N SER A 909 -10.29 -8.59 -3.49
CA SER A 909 -9.67 -9.90 -3.22
C SER A 909 -10.30 -11.05 -4.02
N GLU A 910 -11.60 -10.97 -4.32
CA GLU A 910 -12.36 -12.06 -4.93
C GLU A 910 -13.60 -11.54 -5.68
N ASN A 911 -14.02 -12.22 -6.74
CA ASN A 911 -15.27 -11.93 -7.44
C ASN A 911 -16.48 -12.38 -6.61
N THR A 912 -16.37 -13.56 -6.00
CA THR A 912 -17.36 -14.14 -5.08
C THR A 912 -16.67 -14.65 -3.82
N ARG A 913 -17.36 -14.67 -2.68
CA ARG A 913 -16.77 -15.08 -1.39
C ARG A 913 -16.10 -16.45 -1.49
N ARG A 914 -14.89 -16.55 -0.93
CA ARG A 914 -14.03 -17.75 -0.84
C ARG A 914 -13.29 -18.16 -2.12
N PHE A 915 -13.26 -17.35 -3.18
CA PHE A 915 -12.60 -17.75 -4.45
C PHE A 915 -11.21 -17.16 -4.70
N GLN A 916 -10.77 -16.14 -3.94
CA GLN A 916 -9.45 -15.49 -4.10
C GLN A 916 -9.08 -15.13 -5.55
N ASP A 917 -10.05 -14.70 -6.35
CA ASP A 917 -9.90 -14.56 -7.79
C ASP A 917 -9.91 -13.09 -8.28
N GLY A 918 -9.83 -12.13 -7.36
CA GLY A 918 -9.78 -10.69 -7.64
C GLY A 918 -8.36 -10.12 -7.84
N ALA A 919 -8.28 -8.80 -7.99
CA ALA A 919 -7.06 -8.05 -8.28
C ALA A 919 -5.95 -8.20 -7.21
N LEU A 920 -6.27 -8.25 -5.92
CA LEU A 920 -5.27 -8.44 -4.85
C LEU A 920 -4.60 -9.81 -4.92
N ASN A 921 -5.27 -10.83 -5.49
CA ASN A 921 -4.64 -12.14 -5.71
C ASN A 921 -3.61 -12.11 -6.84
N LEU A 922 -3.77 -11.23 -7.84
CA LEU A 922 -2.76 -11.00 -8.87
C LEU A 922 -1.55 -10.27 -8.29
N ILE A 923 -1.77 -9.22 -7.47
CA ILE A 923 -0.70 -8.50 -6.76
C ILE A 923 0.06 -9.46 -5.82
N GLY A 924 -0.65 -10.28 -5.05
CA GLY A 924 -0.04 -11.31 -4.18
C GLY A 924 0.74 -12.42 -4.92
N LYS A 925 0.80 -12.39 -6.26
CA LYS A 925 1.60 -13.28 -7.13
C LYS A 925 2.71 -12.55 -7.88
N THR A 926 2.98 -11.27 -7.59
CA THR A 926 4.14 -10.50 -8.10
C THR A 926 5.15 -10.20 -6.98
N GLN A 927 6.09 -9.27 -7.21
CA GLN A 927 7.00 -8.76 -6.19
C GLN A 927 6.77 -7.26 -5.90
N LEU A 928 5.55 -6.74 -6.14
CA LEU A 928 5.22 -5.32 -6.04
C LEU A 928 5.44 -4.74 -4.63
N LEU A 929 4.86 -5.38 -3.60
CA LEU A 929 5.02 -4.99 -2.21
C LEU A 929 6.43 -5.28 -1.69
N THR A 930 7.07 -6.34 -2.19
CA THR A 930 8.47 -6.66 -1.89
C THR A 930 9.38 -5.54 -2.42
N GLY A 931 9.16 -5.07 -3.65
CA GLY A 931 9.85 -3.95 -4.28
C GLY A 931 9.60 -2.62 -3.58
N LEU A 932 8.37 -2.35 -3.15
CA LEU A 932 8.01 -1.17 -2.35
C LEU A 932 8.71 -1.18 -0.97
N THR A 933 8.68 -2.32 -0.27
CA THR A 933 9.31 -2.47 1.04
C THR A 933 10.83 -2.33 0.93
N LYS A 934 11.44 -2.93 -0.10
CA LYS A 934 12.86 -2.74 -0.45
C LYS A 934 13.17 -1.27 -0.71
N PHE A 935 12.40 -0.60 -1.57
CA PHE A 935 12.61 0.81 -1.92
C PHE A 935 12.55 1.73 -0.69
N LEU A 936 11.55 1.54 0.19
CA LEU A 936 11.42 2.30 1.44
C LEU A 936 12.58 1.99 2.42
N GLY A 937 12.98 0.73 2.57
CA GLY A 937 14.09 0.34 3.44
C GLY A 937 15.43 0.95 2.97
N GLN A 938 15.69 0.90 1.66
CA GLN A 938 16.88 1.50 1.05
C GLN A 938 16.87 3.04 1.18
N LEU A 939 15.72 3.71 1.04
CA LEU A 939 15.61 5.16 1.29
C LEU A 939 15.87 5.52 2.76
N GLY A 940 15.54 4.62 3.70
CA GLY A 940 15.74 4.83 5.12
C GLY A 940 17.19 4.82 5.59
N LEU A 941 18.10 4.21 4.81
CA LEU A 941 19.51 4.05 5.17
C LEU A 941 20.19 5.41 5.44
N PRO A 942 21.04 5.53 6.49
CA PRO A 942 21.71 6.78 6.84
C PRO A 942 22.52 7.42 5.70
N VAL A 943 23.14 6.60 4.84
CA VAL A 943 23.90 7.06 3.65
C VAL A 943 23.02 7.80 2.64
N ASN A 944 21.73 7.46 2.56
CA ASN A 944 20.77 8.00 1.60
C ASN A 944 19.99 9.22 2.14
N VAL A 945 20.43 9.86 3.23
CA VAL A 945 19.70 10.96 3.89
C VAL A 945 19.35 12.13 2.96
N ASN A 946 20.26 12.50 2.05
CA ASN A 946 20.05 13.56 1.05
C ASN A 946 18.98 13.16 0.03
N VAL A 947 19.08 11.95 -0.52
CA VAL A 947 18.11 11.35 -1.46
C VAL A 947 16.73 11.30 -0.82
N LYS A 948 16.62 10.70 0.37
CA LYS A 948 15.39 10.57 1.16
C LYS A 948 14.68 11.91 1.34
N THR A 949 15.41 12.92 1.79
CA THR A 949 14.86 14.26 2.04
C THR A 949 14.34 14.90 0.75
N LYS A 950 15.13 14.83 -0.34
CA LYS A 950 14.73 15.34 -1.67
C LYS A 950 13.50 14.62 -2.24
N VAL A 951 13.44 13.28 -2.13
CA VAL A 951 12.33 12.48 -2.63
C VAL A 951 11.03 12.78 -1.86
N PHE A 952 11.03 12.70 -0.53
CA PHE A 952 9.82 12.94 0.25
C PHE A 952 9.34 14.41 0.21
N ASN A 953 10.26 15.38 0.21
CA ASN A 953 9.87 16.79 0.00
C ASN A 953 9.31 17.02 -1.41
N GLY A 954 9.87 16.34 -2.43
CA GLY A 954 9.38 16.38 -3.80
C GLY A 954 7.96 15.83 -3.93
N LEU A 955 7.70 14.64 -3.37
CA LEU A 955 6.36 14.05 -3.30
C LEU A 955 5.37 14.96 -2.56
N LYS A 956 5.77 15.52 -1.41
CA LYS A 956 4.94 16.44 -0.62
C LYS A 956 4.56 17.69 -1.43
N LEU A 957 5.51 18.31 -2.12
CA LEU A 957 5.26 19.51 -2.93
C LEU A 957 4.31 19.23 -4.09
N VAL A 958 4.51 18.13 -4.83
CA VAL A 958 3.60 17.75 -5.93
C VAL A 958 2.20 17.42 -5.41
N MET A 959 2.09 16.62 -4.34
CA MET A 959 0.79 16.21 -3.79
C MET A 959 0.07 17.33 -3.02
N GLY A 960 0.78 18.32 -2.47
CA GLY A 960 0.18 19.49 -1.82
C GLY A 960 -0.53 20.43 -2.78
N GLU A 961 -0.15 20.42 -4.06
CA GLU A 961 -0.81 21.19 -5.12
C GLU A 961 -1.99 20.46 -5.77
N ILE A 962 -2.25 19.22 -5.34
CA ILE A 962 -3.48 18.47 -5.66
C ILE A 962 -4.49 18.69 -4.54
N LYS A 963 -5.60 19.34 -4.90
CA LYS A 963 -6.66 19.76 -4.00
C LYS A 963 -8.03 19.22 -4.42
N LEU A 964 -8.94 19.22 -3.47
CA LEU A 964 -10.36 18.88 -3.67
C LEU A 964 -11.19 20.16 -3.87
N THR A 965 -12.37 20.07 -4.46
CA THR A 965 -13.22 21.26 -4.70
C THR A 965 -13.64 21.92 -3.39
N ALA A 966 -13.85 21.12 -2.34
CA ALA A 966 -14.09 21.58 -0.97
C ALA A 966 -12.98 22.48 -0.40
N GLU A 967 -11.76 22.44 -0.97
CA GLU A 967 -10.60 23.24 -0.54
C GLU A 967 -10.43 24.53 -1.37
N SER A 968 -11.37 24.84 -2.28
CA SER A 968 -11.34 26.00 -3.18
C SER A 968 -10.00 26.12 -3.96
N PRO A 969 -9.70 25.20 -4.89
CA PRO A 969 -8.43 25.19 -5.62
C PRO A 969 -8.26 26.43 -6.50
N THR A 970 -7.04 26.98 -6.55
CA THR A 970 -6.70 28.07 -7.48
C THR A 970 -6.59 27.53 -8.92
N ALA A 971 -6.61 28.44 -9.92
CA ALA A 971 -6.48 28.06 -11.34
C ALA A 971 -5.15 27.35 -11.69
N THR A 972 -4.12 27.53 -10.86
CA THR A 972 -2.80 26.88 -10.97
C THR A 972 -2.70 25.55 -10.21
N GLN A 973 -3.70 25.20 -9.41
CA GLN A 973 -3.76 23.95 -8.64
C GLN A 973 -4.51 22.86 -9.41
N PHE A 974 -4.21 21.60 -9.07
CA PHE A 974 -4.87 20.44 -9.66
C PHE A 974 -6.14 20.12 -8.88
N ASN A 975 -7.30 20.12 -9.54
CA ASN A 975 -8.54 19.56 -8.96
C ASN A 975 -8.73 18.13 -9.48
N ILE A 976 -8.67 17.15 -8.58
CA ILE A 976 -8.84 15.73 -8.90
C ILE A 976 -10.28 15.23 -8.69
N GLU A 977 -11.11 15.96 -7.96
CA GLU A 977 -12.45 15.50 -7.56
C GLU A 977 -13.41 15.35 -8.76
N THR A 978 -13.28 16.22 -9.77
CA THR A 978 -14.01 16.07 -11.03
C THR A 978 -13.64 14.76 -11.73
N LYS A 979 -12.36 14.38 -11.74
CA LYS A 979 -11.88 13.13 -12.34
C LYS A 979 -12.30 11.89 -11.55
N PHE A 980 -12.36 11.96 -10.22
CA PHE A 980 -12.99 10.93 -9.40
C PHE A 980 -14.49 10.77 -9.68
N THR A 981 -15.20 11.88 -9.88
CA THR A 981 -16.62 11.86 -10.24
C THR A 981 -16.83 11.25 -11.63
N GLU A 982 -16.04 11.68 -12.63
CA GLU A 982 -16.03 11.06 -13.96
C GLU A 982 -15.75 9.55 -13.90
N TRP A 983 -14.77 9.10 -13.11
CA TRP A 983 -14.41 7.68 -13.03
C TRP A 983 -15.51 6.84 -12.38
N ARG A 984 -16.16 7.34 -11.32
CA ARG A 984 -17.38 6.71 -10.76
C ARG A 984 -18.45 6.57 -11.83
N ASP A 985 -18.80 7.65 -12.52
CA ASP A 985 -19.88 7.65 -13.52
C ASP A 985 -19.55 6.73 -14.70
N LYS A 986 -18.27 6.68 -15.08
CA LYS A 986 -17.73 5.77 -16.08
C LYS A 986 -17.84 4.30 -15.67
N VAL A 987 -17.48 3.95 -14.42
CA VAL A 987 -17.64 2.60 -13.86
C VAL A 987 -19.12 2.21 -13.80
N ALA A 988 -19.99 3.10 -13.30
CA ALA A 988 -21.42 2.85 -13.18
C ALA A 988 -22.08 2.56 -14.54
N ASN A 989 -21.79 3.38 -15.55
CA ASN A 989 -22.39 3.20 -16.88
C ASN A 989 -21.81 2.01 -17.67
N TYR A 990 -20.69 1.40 -17.25
CA TYR A 990 -20.01 0.39 -18.09
C TYR A 990 -20.84 -0.90 -18.24
N PRO A 991 -21.33 -1.55 -17.17
CA PRO A 991 -22.18 -2.74 -17.30
C PRO A 991 -23.56 -2.41 -17.90
N THR A 992 -24.07 -1.19 -17.68
CA THR A 992 -25.37 -0.76 -18.24
C THR A 992 -25.33 -0.68 -19.78
N VAL A 993 -24.24 -0.17 -20.36
CA VAL A 993 -24.14 0.00 -21.82
C VAL A 993 -23.62 -1.26 -22.51
N ASN A 994 -22.75 -2.04 -21.85
CA ASN A 994 -22.10 -3.22 -22.46
C ASN A 994 -22.74 -4.55 -22.08
N GLY A 995 -23.77 -4.54 -21.24
CA GLY A 995 -24.47 -5.73 -20.75
C GLY A 995 -23.73 -6.44 -19.62
N THR A 996 -24.45 -7.34 -18.94
CA THR A 996 -23.98 -8.07 -17.76
C THR A 996 -23.07 -9.28 -18.08
N ASN A 997 -22.94 -9.65 -19.36
CA ASN A 997 -22.07 -10.74 -19.80
C ASN A 997 -20.64 -10.22 -20.04
N ILE A 998 -19.73 -10.44 -19.08
CA ILE A 998 -18.32 -10.04 -19.15
C ILE A 998 -17.52 -10.67 -20.31
N PHE A 999 -18.06 -11.72 -20.95
CA PHE A 999 -17.46 -12.38 -22.12
C PHE A 999 -17.94 -11.80 -23.46
N ASP A 1000 -18.85 -10.84 -23.45
CA ASP A 1000 -19.30 -10.14 -24.66
C ASP A 1000 -18.16 -9.26 -25.25
N PRO A 1001 -17.97 -9.20 -26.58
CA PRO A 1001 -17.02 -8.29 -27.23
C PRO A 1001 -17.14 -6.81 -26.83
N LEU A 1002 -18.29 -6.36 -26.32
CA LEU A 1002 -18.47 -5.00 -25.77
C LEU A 1002 -17.56 -4.73 -24.54
N TRP A 1003 -17.12 -5.77 -23.83
CA TRP A 1003 -16.21 -5.67 -22.68
C TRP A 1003 -14.71 -5.59 -23.05
N ASN A 1004 -14.36 -5.62 -24.34
CA ASN A 1004 -12.96 -5.61 -24.80
C ASN A 1004 -12.14 -4.43 -24.23
N GLY A 1005 -12.78 -3.28 -23.94
CA GLY A 1005 -12.09 -2.12 -23.36
C GLY A 1005 -11.38 -2.39 -22.02
N VAL A 1006 -11.80 -3.40 -21.25
CA VAL A 1006 -11.09 -3.83 -20.02
C VAL A 1006 -9.96 -4.82 -20.32
N ASP A 1007 -10.16 -5.75 -21.26
CA ASP A 1007 -9.08 -6.63 -21.77
C ASP A 1007 -7.91 -5.79 -22.29
N ASP A 1008 -8.25 -4.67 -22.92
CA ASP A 1008 -7.33 -3.74 -23.54
C ASP A 1008 -6.45 -3.01 -22.54
N VAL A 1009 -6.98 -2.62 -21.37
CA VAL A 1009 -6.18 -2.07 -20.24
C VAL A 1009 -5.28 -3.15 -19.65
N VAL A 1010 -5.78 -4.37 -19.46
CA VAL A 1010 -4.95 -5.46 -18.93
C VAL A 1010 -3.78 -5.74 -19.87
N ASN A 1011 -4.03 -5.83 -21.18
CA ASN A 1011 -2.99 -5.98 -22.19
C ASN A 1011 -2.04 -4.76 -22.27
N LEU A 1012 -2.51 -3.52 -22.02
CA LEU A 1012 -1.64 -2.34 -21.95
C LEU A 1012 -0.59 -2.48 -20.84
N PHE A 1013 -1.03 -2.74 -19.60
CA PHE A 1013 -0.12 -2.91 -18.46
C PHE A 1013 0.80 -4.12 -18.68
N LYS A 1014 0.25 -5.22 -19.19
CA LYS A 1014 0.98 -6.42 -19.57
C LYS A 1014 2.10 -6.14 -20.57
N ASP A 1015 1.79 -5.54 -21.72
CA ASP A 1015 2.71 -5.45 -22.84
C ASP A 1015 3.76 -4.35 -22.64
N TYR A 1016 3.46 -3.30 -21.85
CA TYR A 1016 4.34 -2.13 -21.75
C TYR A 1016 5.05 -1.97 -20.41
N LEU A 1017 4.57 -2.62 -19.35
CA LEU A 1017 5.23 -2.60 -18.05
C LEU A 1017 5.95 -3.90 -17.72
N SER A 1018 5.56 -5.07 -18.23
CA SER A 1018 6.19 -6.37 -17.87
C SER A 1018 7.65 -6.49 -18.31
N ARG A 1019 8.43 -7.36 -17.63
CA ARG A 1019 9.77 -7.81 -18.08
C ARG A 1019 9.68 -8.79 -19.25
N SER A 1020 8.60 -9.57 -19.29
CA SER A 1020 8.35 -10.67 -20.22
C SER A 1020 7.89 -10.20 -21.61
N SER A 1021 7.51 -8.93 -21.76
CA SER A 1021 7.08 -8.35 -23.04
C SER A 1021 8.24 -7.72 -23.81
N GLY A 1022 8.30 -7.99 -25.12
CA GLY A 1022 9.22 -7.34 -26.03
C GLY A 1022 8.96 -5.84 -26.27
N TRP A 1023 7.80 -5.33 -25.82
CA TRP A 1023 7.33 -3.95 -25.96
C TRP A 1023 7.53 -3.10 -24.69
N SER A 1024 8.24 -3.60 -23.68
CA SER A 1024 8.35 -2.94 -22.38
C SER A 1024 9.06 -1.58 -22.45
N ILE A 1025 8.33 -0.48 -22.19
CA ILE A 1025 8.93 0.86 -22.02
C ILE A 1025 9.88 0.86 -20.81
N VAL A 1026 9.58 0.06 -19.79
CA VAL A 1026 10.35 0.01 -18.55
C VAL A 1026 11.81 -0.37 -18.81
N ALA A 1027 12.11 -1.13 -19.88
CA ALA A 1027 13.49 -1.41 -20.31
C ALA A 1027 14.22 -0.16 -20.83
N SER A 1028 13.56 0.68 -21.63
CA SER A 1028 14.12 1.95 -22.10
C SER A 1028 14.21 3.00 -20.98
N LEU A 1029 13.27 2.98 -20.03
CA LEU A 1029 13.34 3.81 -18.83
C LEU A 1029 14.49 3.37 -17.91
N ASP A 1030 14.71 2.06 -17.72
CA ASP A 1030 15.86 1.53 -16.98
C ASP A 1030 17.17 1.98 -17.64
N PHE A 1031 17.30 1.85 -18.97
CA PHE A 1031 18.45 2.37 -19.70
C PHE A 1031 18.62 3.88 -19.52
N LEU A 1032 17.55 4.68 -19.64
CA LEU A 1032 17.59 6.14 -19.43
C LEU A 1032 18.05 6.51 -18.01
N LEU A 1033 17.54 5.81 -16.98
CA LEU A 1033 17.96 6.05 -15.60
C LEU A 1033 19.42 5.65 -15.37
N ASN A 1034 19.90 4.55 -15.96
CA ASN A 1034 21.34 4.20 -15.92
C ASN A 1034 22.20 5.25 -16.64
N LEU A 1035 21.78 5.71 -17.83
CA LEU A 1035 22.47 6.75 -18.60
C LEU A 1035 22.61 8.03 -17.77
N LEU A 1036 21.51 8.48 -17.15
CA LEU A 1036 21.50 9.69 -16.34
C LEU A 1036 22.28 9.53 -15.03
N LEU A 1037 22.22 8.36 -14.37
CA LEU A 1037 23.07 8.07 -13.20
C LEU A 1037 24.57 8.05 -13.57
N ASP A 1038 24.94 7.39 -14.67
CA ASP A 1038 26.34 7.31 -15.14
C ASP A 1038 26.89 8.70 -15.55
N ILE A 1039 26.03 9.58 -16.06
CA ILE A 1039 26.38 10.97 -16.43
C ILE A 1039 26.41 11.90 -15.21
N SER A 1040 25.64 11.59 -14.17
CA SER A 1040 25.52 12.36 -12.92
C SER A 1040 25.24 13.87 -13.16
N PRO A 1041 24.04 14.24 -13.68
CA PRO A 1041 23.69 15.64 -13.91
C PRO A 1041 23.69 16.42 -12.59
N SER A 1042 24.22 17.64 -12.62
CA SER A 1042 24.15 18.55 -11.47
C SER A 1042 22.73 19.08 -11.28
N SER A 1043 22.44 19.64 -10.10
CA SER A 1043 21.15 20.28 -9.84
C SER A 1043 20.82 21.37 -10.85
N ALA A 1044 21.82 22.14 -11.30
CA ALA A 1044 21.64 23.15 -12.34
C ALA A 1044 21.29 22.53 -13.70
N ASP A 1045 21.94 21.42 -14.08
CA ASP A 1045 21.59 20.68 -15.31
C ASP A 1045 20.13 20.18 -15.27
N ILE A 1046 19.66 19.72 -14.10
CA ILE A 1046 18.27 19.29 -13.89
C ILE A 1046 17.30 20.47 -14.00
N THR A 1047 17.59 21.61 -13.38
CA THR A 1047 16.76 22.83 -13.53
C THR A 1047 16.63 23.24 -14.99
N GLN A 1048 17.74 23.22 -15.75
CA GLN A 1048 17.73 23.66 -17.16
C GLN A 1048 17.10 22.62 -18.09
N LEU A 1049 17.30 21.32 -17.84
CA LEU A 1049 16.55 20.25 -18.51
C LEU A 1049 15.04 20.42 -18.34
N LEU A 1050 14.59 20.71 -17.11
CA LEU A 1050 13.17 20.93 -16.83
C LEU A 1050 12.66 22.26 -17.43
N ASN A 1051 13.49 23.30 -17.56
CA ASN A 1051 13.15 24.53 -18.29
C ASN A 1051 13.02 24.30 -19.81
N LEU A 1052 13.89 23.46 -20.36
CA LEU A 1052 13.84 23.05 -21.76
C LEU A 1052 12.62 22.14 -22.02
N ALA A 1053 12.34 21.18 -21.14
CA ALA A 1053 11.15 20.34 -21.22
C ALA A 1053 9.86 21.16 -21.06
N SER A 1054 9.84 22.17 -20.17
CA SER A 1054 8.65 23.01 -19.99
C SER A 1054 8.35 23.83 -21.24
N SER A 1055 9.37 24.25 -22.01
CA SER A 1055 9.22 24.99 -23.28
C SER A 1055 8.37 24.25 -24.33
N LEU A 1056 8.19 22.94 -24.20
CA LEU A 1056 7.34 22.16 -25.10
C LEU A 1056 5.83 22.43 -24.91
N PHE A 1057 5.40 23.00 -23.77
CA PHE A 1057 3.98 23.14 -23.42
C PHE A 1057 3.43 24.58 -23.56
N TYR A 1058 4.29 25.57 -23.85
CA TYR A 1058 3.88 26.96 -24.05
C TYR A 1058 4.58 27.60 -25.26
N ASN A 1059 4.01 28.67 -25.78
CA ASN A 1059 4.60 29.51 -26.82
C ASN A 1059 5.36 30.70 -26.17
N ALA A 1060 6.18 31.41 -26.94
CA ALA A 1060 6.94 32.57 -26.44
C ALA A 1060 6.08 33.74 -25.88
N ASP A 1061 4.76 33.75 -26.13
CA ASP A 1061 3.79 34.69 -25.56
C ASP A 1061 3.13 34.17 -24.24
N ASN A 1062 3.63 33.06 -23.69
CA ASN A 1062 3.09 32.32 -22.55
C ASN A 1062 1.67 31.74 -22.75
N THR A 1063 1.18 31.64 -23.99
CA THR A 1063 -0.02 30.84 -24.29
C THR A 1063 0.29 29.34 -24.27
N ARG A 1064 -0.69 28.52 -23.88
CA ARG A 1064 -0.55 27.05 -23.96
C ARG A 1064 -0.41 26.62 -25.41
N SER A 1065 0.38 25.56 -25.61
CA SER A 1065 0.79 25.16 -26.94
C SER A 1065 0.64 23.66 -27.13
N TYR A 1066 -0.39 23.27 -27.88
CA TYR A 1066 -0.76 21.88 -28.14
C TYR A 1066 0.01 21.27 -29.32
N THR A 1067 1.31 21.57 -29.43
CA THR A 1067 2.13 21.17 -30.58
C THR A 1067 2.27 19.66 -30.68
N ILE A 1068 2.45 18.98 -29.55
CA ILE A 1068 2.62 17.52 -29.54
C ILE A 1068 1.27 16.89 -29.91
N THR A 1069 0.16 17.35 -29.30
CA THR A 1069 -1.20 16.92 -29.70
C THR A 1069 -1.45 17.08 -31.20
N ASN A 1070 -1.14 18.23 -31.79
CA ASN A 1070 -1.41 18.49 -33.21
C ASN A 1070 -0.59 17.59 -34.15
N ILE A 1071 0.72 17.44 -33.90
CA ILE A 1071 1.59 16.52 -34.66
C ILE A 1071 0.97 15.11 -34.76
N LEU A 1072 0.44 14.65 -33.63
CA LEU A 1072 0.02 13.28 -33.43
C LEU A 1072 -1.42 13.05 -33.92
N THR A 1073 -2.33 13.99 -33.69
CA THR A 1073 -3.74 13.87 -34.07
C THR A 1073 -4.02 14.30 -35.52
N GLN A 1074 -3.13 15.09 -36.14
CA GLN A 1074 -3.35 15.69 -37.47
C GLN A 1074 -2.30 15.27 -38.51
N SER A 1075 -1.01 15.43 -38.20
CA SER A 1075 0.08 15.30 -39.19
C SER A 1075 0.51 13.86 -39.45
N LEU A 1076 0.55 13.05 -38.39
CA LEU A 1076 0.92 11.65 -38.38
C LEU A 1076 -0.13 10.66 -38.98
N PRO A 1077 -1.43 10.73 -38.64
CA PRO A 1077 -2.38 9.67 -39.01
C PRO A 1077 -2.42 9.30 -40.50
N PRO A 1078 -2.37 10.26 -41.45
CA PRO A 1078 -2.39 9.95 -42.88
C PRO A 1078 -1.14 9.18 -43.36
N VAL A 1079 0.00 9.36 -42.68
CA VAL A 1079 1.25 8.62 -42.95
C VAL A 1079 1.03 7.14 -42.65
N LEU A 1080 0.45 6.84 -41.49
CA LEU A 1080 0.15 5.47 -41.05
C LEU A 1080 -0.89 4.79 -41.93
N GLU A 1081 -1.96 5.50 -42.32
CA GLU A 1081 -3.00 4.99 -43.22
C GLU A 1081 -2.41 4.55 -44.56
N ALA A 1082 -1.57 5.40 -45.16
CA ALA A 1082 -0.90 5.09 -46.40
C ALA A 1082 -0.05 3.82 -46.26
N MET A 1083 0.72 3.69 -45.18
CA MET A 1083 1.65 2.58 -44.96
C MET A 1083 1.01 1.26 -44.56
N SER A 1084 -0.20 1.31 -43.98
CA SER A 1084 -0.90 0.14 -43.42
C SER A 1084 -0.92 -1.13 -44.29
N PRO A 1085 -1.14 -1.09 -45.64
CA PRO A 1085 -1.26 -2.31 -46.46
C PRO A 1085 0.04 -3.12 -46.57
N TYR A 1086 1.15 -2.55 -46.12
CA TYR A 1086 2.50 -3.11 -46.19
C TYR A 1086 3.19 -3.21 -44.82
N GLY A 1087 2.44 -3.03 -43.73
CA GLY A 1087 2.99 -3.05 -42.35
C GLY A 1087 3.68 -4.35 -41.95
N ARG A 1088 3.18 -5.51 -42.41
CA ARG A 1088 3.81 -6.81 -42.10
C ARG A 1088 5.19 -6.97 -42.77
N PRO A 1089 5.35 -6.70 -44.09
CA PRO A 1089 6.66 -6.55 -44.73
C PRO A 1089 7.65 -5.65 -43.99
N LEU A 1090 7.22 -4.47 -43.54
CA LEU A 1090 8.06 -3.55 -42.76
C LEU A 1090 8.58 -4.19 -41.47
N TYR A 1091 7.74 -4.93 -40.75
CA TYR A 1091 8.17 -5.64 -39.55
C TYR A 1091 9.16 -6.77 -39.90
N GLY A 1092 8.93 -7.50 -40.98
CA GLY A 1092 9.85 -8.53 -41.48
C GLY A 1092 11.24 -7.98 -41.77
N THR A 1093 11.34 -6.98 -42.66
CA THR A 1093 12.62 -6.38 -43.04
C THR A 1093 13.25 -5.59 -41.89
N GLY A 1094 12.45 -4.81 -41.15
CA GLY A 1094 12.90 -4.03 -40.00
C GLY A 1094 13.49 -4.90 -38.88
N TYR A 1095 12.94 -6.09 -38.63
CA TYR A 1095 13.52 -7.07 -37.71
C TYR A 1095 14.95 -7.44 -38.13
N TYR A 1096 15.17 -7.88 -39.37
CA TYR A 1096 16.50 -8.32 -39.81
C TYR A 1096 17.54 -7.19 -39.80
N LEU A 1097 17.15 -5.96 -40.16
CA LEU A 1097 18.01 -4.78 -40.05
C LEU A 1097 18.35 -4.40 -38.59
N ALA A 1098 17.42 -4.63 -37.65
CA ALA A 1098 17.54 -4.32 -36.22
C ALA A 1098 18.09 -5.46 -35.35
N THR A 1099 18.41 -6.63 -35.92
CA THR A 1099 19.08 -7.70 -35.16
C THR A 1099 20.43 -7.22 -34.59
N ASN A 1100 20.84 -7.78 -33.45
CA ASN A 1100 22.12 -7.44 -32.84
C ASN A 1100 23.27 -7.94 -33.72
N GLY A 1101 24.16 -7.05 -34.15
CA GLY A 1101 25.13 -7.32 -35.22
C GLY A 1101 24.57 -7.17 -36.65
N GLY A 1102 23.32 -6.73 -36.79
CA GLY A 1102 22.68 -6.37 -38.05
C GLY A 1102 23.04 -4.97 -38.53
N PHE A 1103 22.38 -4.50 -39.60
CA PHE A 1103 22.69 -3.24 -40.26
C PHE A 1103 22.65 -2.01 -39.34
N PHE A 1104 21.65 -1.88 -38.47
CA PHE A 1104 21.60 -0.75 -37.52
C PHE A 1104 22.72 -0.83 -36.47
N SER A 1105 23.22 -2.02 -36.12
CA SER A 1105 24.40 -2.16 -35.25
C SER A 1105 25.68 -1.71 -35.95
N TYR A 1106 25.79 -1.90 -37.28
CA TYR A 1106 26.88 -1.35 -38.08
C TYR A 1106 26.82 0.19 -38.11
N LEU A 1107 25.63 0.77 -38.34
CA LEU A 1107 25.46 2.22 -38.33
C LEU A 1107 25.80 2.84 -36.97
N GLU A 1108 25.33 2.28 -35.85
CA GLU A 1108 25.70 2.77 -34.51
C GLU A 1108 27.22 2.67 -34.22
N ALA A 1109 27.93 1.72 -34.82
CA ALA A 1109 29.37 1.55 -34.63
C ALA A 1109 30.24 2.39 -35.57
N LYS A 1110 29.68 2.99 -36.63
CA LYS A 1110 30.43 3.61 -37.73
C LYS A 1110 29.95 4.99 -38.16
N MET A 1111 28.69 5.37 -37.91
CA MET A 1111 28.22 6.75 -38.11
C MET A 1111 28.68 7.61 -36.94
N PHE A 1112 29.61 8.53 -37.15
CA PHE A 1112 29.99 9.50 -36.14
C PHE A 1112 29.91 10.93 -36.66
N MET A 1113 29.31 11.81 -35.86
CA MET A 1113 29.36 13.25 -36.11
C MET A 1113 30.79 13.75 -35.91
N ASN A 1114 31.32 14.51 -36.86
CA ASN A 1114 32.67 15.07 -36.76
C ASN A 1114 32.85 15.81 -35.41
N PRO A 1115 33.92 15.55 -34.62
CA PRO A 1115 34.18 16.23 -33.35
C PRO A 1115 34.22 17.77 -33.43
N SER A 1116 34.44 18.34 -34.62
CA SER A 1116 34.42 19.79 -34.85
C SER A 1116 33.03 20.44 -34.78
N PHE A 1117 31.95 19.65 -34.78
CA PHE A 1117 30.56 20.14 -34.65
C PHE A 1117 29.97 19.78 -33.29
N ALA A 1118 29.13 20.66 -32.76
CA ALA A 1118 28.37 20.47 -31.53
C ALA A 1118 26.95 19.93 -31.80
N VAL A 1119 26.30 19.40 -30.77
CA VAL A 1119 24.90 18.94 -30.81
C VAL A 1119 23.93 20.10 -31.10
N LYS A 1120 24.27 21.33 -30.71
CA LYS A 1120 23.54 22.55 -31.12
C LYS A 1120 23.54 22.72 -32.65
N ASP A 1121 24.67 22.47 -33.30
CA ASP A 1121 24.79 22.59 -34.76
C ASP A 1121 23.99 21.49 -35.47
N LEU A 1122 23.91 20.28 -34.87
CA LEU A 1122 23.06 19.20 -35.34
C LEU A 1122 21.58 19.58 -35.32
N PHE A 1123 21.07 20.13 -34.22
CA PHE A 1123 19.67 20.56 -34.14
C PHE A 1123 19.37 21.67 -35.15
N ALA A 1124 20.29 22.63 -35.32
CA ALA A 1124 20.16 23.69 -36.31
C ALA A 1124 20.14 23.15 -37.76
N ASP A 1125 21.07 22.26 -38.14
CA ASP A 1125 21.12 21.64 -39.47
C ASP A 1125 19.89 20.76 -39.74
N VAL A 1126 19.42 19.98 -38.74
CA VAL A 1126 18.19 19.18 -38.86
C VAL A 1126 16.97 20.07 -39.10
N LYS A 1127 16.79 21.12 -38.30
CA LYS A 1127 15.71 22.09 -38.46
C LYS A 1127 15.74 22.75 -39.83
N ASN A 1128 16.92 23.19 -40.28
CA ASN A 1128 17.11 23.84 -41.57
C ASN A 1128 16.85 22.86 -42.72
N PHE A 1129 17.27 21.60 -42.61
CA PHE A 1129 17.00 20.55 -43.60
C PHE A 1129 15.51 20.26 -43.73
N LEU A 1130 14.82 20.03 -42.61
CA LEU A 1130 13.38 19.76 -42.58
C LEU A 1130 12.51 20.92 -43.11
N ARG A 1131 13.00 22.16 -43.01
CA ARG A 1131 12.34 23.37 -43.56
C ARG A 1131 12.79 23.75 -44.97
N SER A 1132 13.89 23.18 -45.46
CA SER A 1132 14.44 23.53 -46.77
C SER A 1132 13.49 23.19 -47.91
N ASP A 1133 13.61 23.91 -49.03
CA ASP A 1133 12.86 23.63 -50.25
C ASP A 1133 13.09 22.19 -50.76
N ILE A 1134 14.23 21.56 -50.44
CA ILE A 1134 14.52 20.16 -50.76
C ILE A 1134 13.42 19.22 -50.22
N ILE A 1135 12.92 19.48 -49.01
CA ILE A 1135 11.88 18.69 -48.34
C ILE A 1135 10.49 19.32 -48.57
N GLN A 1136 10.37 20.63 -48.42
CA GLN A 1136 9.09 21.34 -48.42
C GLN A 1136 8.53 21.68 -49.81
N ASN A 1137 9.30 21.47 -50.89
CA ASN A 1137 8.82 21.69 -52.25
C ASN A 1137 7.64 20.75 -52.59
N LYS A 1138 6.50 21.37 -52.90
CA LYS A 1138 5.21 20.75 -53.19
C LYS A 1138 5.05 20.35 -54.66
N GLU A 1139 5.95 20.79 -55.53
CA GLU A 1139 5.94 20.45 -56.97
C GLU A 1139 6.31 18.98 -57.22
N ASP A 1140 5.74 18.42 -58.29
CA ASP A 1140 6.04 17.08 -58.80
C ASP A 1140 7.29 17.11 -59.73
N THR A 1141 8.36 17.75 -59.28
CA THR A 1141 9.59 18.00 -60.06
C THR A 1141 10.82 17.37 -59.40
N ASN A 1142 11.92 17.24 -60.16
CA ASN A 1142 13.22 16.71 -59.68
C ASN A 1142 13.90 17.61 -58.61
N ARG A 1143 13.24 18.71 -58.21
CA ARG A 1143 13.62 19.62 -57.13
C ARG A 1143 12.89 19.32 -55.80
N SER A 1144 11.97 18.36 -55.77
CA SER A 1144 11.40 17.82 -54.53
C SER A 1144 12.08 16.48 -54.21
N PHE A 1145 12.86 16.42 -53.12
CA PHE A 1145 13.55 15.19 -52.70
C PHE A 1145 12.55 14.08 -52.42
N LEU A 1146 11.45 14.42 -51.73
CA LEU A 1146 10.39 13.49 -51.39
C LEU A 1146 9.82 12.84 -52.65
N PHE A 1147 9.43 13.65 -53.65
CA PHE A 1147 8.92 13.22 -54.95
C PHE A 1147 9.90 12.33 -55.72
N SER A 1148 11.15 12.77 -55.80
CA SER A 1148 12.21 12.11 -56.58
C SER A 1148 12.56 10.75 -55.97
N THR A 1149 12.89 10.72 -54.67
CA THR A 1149 13.23 9.51 -53.91
C THR A 1149 12.07 8.52 -53.89
N GLY A 1150 10.83 8.96 -53.65
CA GLY A 1150 9.66 8.09 -53.74
C GLY A 1150 9.41 7.53 -55.15
N THR A 1151 9.84 8.26 -56.20
CA THR A 1151 9.79 7.80 -57.61
C THR A 1151 10.81 6.74 -57.92
N LEU A 1152 12.05 6.91 -57.46
CA LEU A 1152 13.10 5.90 -57.55
C LEU A 1152 12.71 4.61 -56.83
N ILE A 1153 12.23 4.71 -55.59
CA ILE A 1153 11.82 3.55 -54.78
C ILE A 1153 10.64 2.79 -55.42
N ARG A 1154 9.73 3.49 -56.13
CA ARG A 1154 8.73 2.81 -56.97
C ARG A 1154 9.36 2.02 -58.10
N GLN A 1155 10.30 2.59 -58.84
CA GLN A 1155 10.95 1.90 -59.97
C GLN A 1155 11.69 0.65 -59.46
N MET A 1156 12.37 0.75 -58.32
CA MET A 1156 12.97 -0.41 -57.63
C MET A 1156 11.93 -1.46 -57.25
N ALA A 1157 10.80 -1.05 -56.65
CA ALA A 1157 9.72 -1.96 -56.28
C ALA A 1157 9.04 -2.61 -57.52
N ASP A 1158 8.87 -1.87 -58.62
CA ASP A 1158 8.30 -2.37 -59.88
C ASP A 1158 9.22 -3.44 -60.50
N ILE A 1159 10.52 -3.19 -60.54
CA ILE A 1159 11.54 -4.13 -61.06
C ILE A 1159 11.63 -5.38 -60.16
N TYR A 1160 11.71 -5.19 -58.84
CA TYR A 1160 11.79 -6.27 -57.87
C TYR A 1160 10.50 -7.11 -57.82
N GLN A 1161 9.34 -6.52 -58.10
CA GLN A 1161 8.06 -7.23 -58.26
C GLN A 1161 7.98 -8.01 -59.57
N ALA A 1162 8.38 -7.42 -60.70
CA ALA A 1162 8.41 -8.10 -61.99
C ALA A 1162 9.34 -9.34 -61.97
N GLY A 1163 10.42 -9.27 -61.18
CA GLY A 1163 11.54 -10.20 -61.29
C GLY A 1163 12.34 -9.96 -62.57
N ARG A 1164 13.46 -10.69 -62.74
CA ARG A 1164 14.31 -10.56 -63.93
C ARG A 1164 13.55 -10.83 -65.23
N LYS A 1165 13.02 -9.77 -65.85
CA LYS A 1165 12.54 -9.74 -67.24
C LYS A 1165 12.39 -8.29 -67.73
N PHE A 1166 13.38 -7.80 -68.45
CA PHE A 1166 13.16 -6.85 -69.54
C PHE A 1166 14.03 -7.23 -70.76
N SER A 1167 13.52 -6.86 -71.93
CA SER A 1167 13.91 -7.24 -73.30
C SER A 1167 14.50 -6.00 -74.01
N PRO A 1168 15.08 -6.06 -75.24
CA PRO A 1168 15.63 -7.18 -76.02
C PRO A 1168 17.15 -7.04 -76.30
N VAL A 1169 17.78 -8.11 -76.80
CA VAL A 1169 19.07 -8.18 -77.55
C VAL A 1169 20.19 -7.19 -77.13
N GLY A 1170 21.21 -7.69 -76.42
CA GLY A 1170 22.52 -7.02 -76.38
C GLY A 1170 23.42 -7.40 -75.20
N PHE A 1171 22.84 -7.63 -74.03
CA PHE A 1171 23.60 -7.84 -72.79
C PHE A 1171 23.22 -9.17 -72.12
N TYR A 1172 24.22 -10.02 -71.93
CA TYR A 1172 24.07 -11.30 -71.22
C TYR A 1172 24.30 -11.10 -69.72
N MET A 1173 23.42 -11.64 -68.90
CA MET A 1173 23.66 -11.85 -67.46
C MET A 1173 23.92 -13.32 -67.18
N TYR A 1174 24.74 -13.60 -66.18
CA TYR A 1174 24.94 -14.95 -65.67
C TYR A 1174 23.64 -15.52 -65.06
N ASP A 1175 23.44 -16.79 -65.35
CA ASP A 1175 22.31 -17.63 -65.02
C ASP A 1175 22.65 -18.50 -63.80
N ASN A 1176 21.92 -18.29 -62.69
CA ASN A 1176 22.07 -19.06 -61.45
C ASN A 1176 20.78 -19.86 -61.19
N TRP A 1177 20.51 -20.87 -62.03
CA TRP A 1177 19.28 -21.69 -61.96
C TRP A 1177 19.28 -22.77 -60.85
N ASN A 1178 20.37 -22.91 -60.08
CA ASN A 1178 20.48 -23.90 -59.00
C ASN A 1178 20.01 -23.35 -57.65
N ASN A 1179 19.17 -24.11 -56.95
CA ASN A 1179 18.58 -23.76 -55.65
C ASN A 1179 19.59 -23.54 -54.51
N ASP A 1180 20.84 -23.97 -54.68
CA ASP A 1180 21.87 -23.98 -53.63
C ASP A 1180 22.93 -22.85 -53.78
N GLN A 1181 22.71 -21.89 -54.69
CA GLN A 1181 23.54 -20.69 -54.80
C GLN A 1181 22.80 -19.45 -54.28
N PRO A 1182 23.47 -18.53 -53.57
CA PRO A 1182 22.83 -17.30 -53.10
C PRO A 1182 22.39 -16.46 -54.30
N THR A 1183 21.09 -16.21 -54.38
CA THR A 1183 20.49 -15.26 -55.32
C THR A 1183 21.04 -13.86 -55.05
N SER A 1184 21.14 -13.01 -56.09
CA SER A 1184 21.52 -11.61 -55.91
C SER A 1184 20.66 -10.96 -54.83
N THR A 1185 21.31 -10.29 -53.88
CA THR A 1185 20.60 -9.61 -52.80
C THR A 1185 19.80 -8.43 -53.39
N LEU A 1186 18.79 -7.94 -52.66
CA LEU A 1186 18.12 -6.69 -53.07
C LEU A 1186 19.12 -5.56 -53.31
N TRP A 1187 20.21 -5.56 -52.52
CA TRP A 1187 21.29 -4.59 -52.66
C TRP A 1187 22.15 -4.81 -53.92
N ASP A 1188 22.43 -6.04 -54.34
CA ASP A 1188 23.16 -6.31 -55.58
C ASP A 1188 22.36 -5.89 -56.82
N ASP A 1189 21.04 -6.14 -56.81
CA ASP A 1189 20.14 -5.66 -57.87
C ASP A 1189 20.08 -4.12 -57.89
N MET A 1190 20.11 -3.45 -56.73
CA MET A 1190 20.21 -1.98 -56.62
C MET A 1190 21.56 -1.44 -57.09
N ASN A 1191 22.68 -2.02 -56.64
CA ASN A 1191 24.03 -1.64 -57.04
C ASN A 1191 24.22 -1.82 -58.55
N PHE A 1192 23.67 -2.89 -59.14
CA PHE A 1192 23.66 -3.08 -60.59
C PHE A 1192 22.90 -1.95 -61.30
N MET A 1193 21.69 -1.59 -60.84
CA MET A 1193 20.94 -0.47 -61.44
C MET A 1193 21.66 0.88 -61.34
N PHE A 1194 22.42 1.13 -60.27
CA PHE A 1194 23.21 2.34 -60.09
C PHE A 1194 24.58 2.33 -60.79
N SER A 1195 25.08 1.17 -61.23
CA SER A 1195 26.40 1.03 -61.89
C SER A 1195 26.32 0.71 -63.39
N VAL A 1196 25.14 0.41 -63.92
CA VAL A 1196 24.93 0.02 -65.33
C VAL A 1196 23.94 0.97 -66.04
N GLN A 1197 24.02 2.26 -65.72
CA GLN A 1197 23.45 3.37 -66.51
C GLN A 1197 24.45 4.51 -66.68
#